data_AF-K0SMZ5-F1
#
_entry.id   AF-K0SMZ5-F1
#
_cell.length_a   1.000
_cell.length_b   1.000
_cell.length_c   1.000
_cell.angle_alpha   90.00
_cell.angle_beta   90.00
_cell.angle_gamma   90.00
#
_symmetry.space_group_name_H-M   'P 1'
#
loop_
_entity.id
_entity.type
_entity.pdbx_description
1 polymer ?
#
loop_
_entity_poly.entity_id
_entity_poly.type
_entity_poly.pdbx_seq_one_letter_code
_entity_poly.pdbx_strand_id
1 'polypeptide(L)'
;MGFVPARREFVRMLGTHLRRRDSLMGHRFRVDDVALALRLMTGYDHSDTMKDGIASLEDLISKSFKYQKDKAVVPLANLLDLPTKSKDDVLIVERERVVNIHDGRGGEWKYTIGVFADTDAAEGSEVSPAYKVAGCSDSFRGDFVQLLEKMAAQFSKKRQTRDDGQQSGAKKKARKKSVTPQTPQEELDEAHRLAADAAMSLKKALAAIETAEKRLGDDGDKAECTKEIPSYEKNQEECTSDSDEMEKERHGTRFHMETAGAVQVMVPNRFTLVPTHHLSRYKKNSEMIKRLRKLFNGQRCKIKWPSFRFVPAYALHSLGVSMEGVQMILAASWRCLFSEMGFTVSNGDLGRGCPSQEMIRVAFIKFSAECFLARCQQLVDNSIHQAALLQDAGHKNNLDHHCKVLVYAVVDDKGRKTIERFCIDVDPCGGTAEEICQALKRSIDRVKTRVPDLKIIGITGDSGGGGKVQGLFDRLVELDVIDKEWGRFVRCLLHALNKCIENASKFTFGEQGLGNVCAAQLLYNAVTLFKKVKKVGGLELLDIQFNQVIEKLNNDDDWRLEAETSSPSAFAERAANRAASRAASLDDLDAGDFEGGARPLEEQNGGADTGSSSASGGGEKKAPRGVQMPNWMRWNSMLPAARLVLELWLEFRFLAVANRQSQKNGNSYMSQVSDSLLAAMNVKAPRAVSDVEGADNYDPSIYIQLLLLVAFADELFDDFFHEAMAPDPEYGAASHGQTSRRWSVFTFLLKKNLDELQKIVERKKDGHVVNLEDRPSLARYYKAAERVPPCGGRVANGGREYFMEAPVTFIRYFRLSFKEHVESVWTSDRILVFAIGDHPILAQWLLKLLHHVIDSLETVENFAYPPPDLTVNLKYRLRSKQEVEVNVREFLEYLTANADFKAIASDPFISENTELLWKMASASDPVDLHDKSTWGAEDYSPVAKLIHRVAVAVSSQGQMIENYVQAAGRASRNNRGETTSSALAVGNSLVIRSYNAKSREEKRDKVREKTDDDAAVQKVRRVKDQERIEGFGNHLDGILESIGIVRDGMTITDFNDFVADYSSKISKNELEAEKNRFDEGINKRRRVTAKESLAANVTITAAMGGKFPIAKITKSRNHKDHMQSEISARGISLPKEFEEMYDREWDDLKNLLRLHEFSRLEAAGQKPEKIVKWSQVNEIVPQSELMQEAMDTYMEEEATKS
;
A
#
# COMPACT_ATOMS: atom_id res chain seq x y z
N MET A 1 -11.13 -44.83 -25.25
CA MET A 1 -12.47 -44.62 -25.84
C MET A 1 -13.66 -44.80 -24.86
N GLY A 2 -13.45 -45.05 -23.56
CA GLY A 2 -14.56 -45.27 -22.60
C GLY A 2 -15.11 -44.04 -21.84
N PHE A 3 -14.60 -42.82 -22.08
CA PHE A 3 -14.94 -41.63 -21.28
C PHE A 3 -16.11 -40.78 -21.80
N VAL A 4 -16.60 -41.04 -23.02
CA VAL A 4 -17.67 -40.25 -23.66
C VAL A 4 -19.06 -40.56 -23.09
N PRO A 5 -19.43 -41.83 -22.80
CA PRO A 5 -20.76 -42.14 -22.25
C PRO A 5 -20.96 -41.58 -20.84
N ALA A 6 -19.96 -41.67 -19.97
CA ALA A 6 -20.03 -41.15 -18.60
C ALA A 6 -20.19 -39.61 -18.55
N ARG A 7 -19.62 -38.90 -19.53
CA ARG A 7 -19.74 -37.44 -19.66
C ARG A 7 -21.16 -37.02 -20.08
N ARG A 8 -21.79 -37.77 -21.01
CA ARG A 8 -23.20 -37.55 -21.37
C ARG A 8 -24.15 -37.88 -20.22
N GLU A 9 -23.88 -38.97 -19.51
CA GLU A 9 -24.70 -39.37 -18.35
C GLU A 9 -24.59 -38.33 -17.22
N PHE A 10 -23.40 -37.79 -16.95
CA PHE A 10 -23.19 -36.76 -15.94
C PHE A 10 -23.88 -35.43 -16.28
N VAL A 11 -23.79 -34.97 -17.54
CA VAL A 11 -24.50 -33.75 -18.00
C VAL A 11 -26.01 -33.95 -17.95
N ARG A 12 -26.51 -35.14 -18.33
CA ARG A 12 -27.93 -35.50 -18.20
C ARG A 12 -28.37 -35.54 -16.74
N MET A 13 -27.54 -36.08 -15.84
CA MET A 13 -27.82 -36.15 -14.40
C MET A 13 -27.86 -34.74 -13.79
N LEU A 14 -26.91 -33.87 -14.15
CA LEU A 14 -26.85 -32.47 -13.71
C LEU A 14 -28.06 -31.67 -14.21
N GLY A 15 -28.43 -31.82 -15.49
CA GLY A 15 -29.64 -31.19 -16.05
C GLY A 15 -30.95 -31.72 -15.45
N THR A 16 -30.98 -32.97 -14.96
CA THR A 16 -32.14 -33.53 -14.24
C THR A 16 -32.16 -33.05 -12.79
N HIS A 17 -30.99 -32.85 -12.18
CA HIS A 17 -30.88 -32.38 -10.81
C HIS A 17 -31.19 -30.89 -10.68
N LEU A 18 -30.76 -30.07 -11.65
CA LEU A 18 -31.12 -28.65 -11.75
C LEU A 18 -32.63 -28.47 -12.01
N ARG A 19 -33.24 -29.29 -12.88
CA ARG A 19 -34.70 -29.33 -13.09
C ARG A 19 -35.52 -29.67 -11.84
N ARG A 20 -34.99 -30.50 -10.94
CA ARG A 20 -35.66 -30.88 -9.68
C ARG A 20 -35.41 -29.91 -8.52
N ARG A 21 -34.37 -29.07 -8.59
CA ARG A 21 -33.93 -28.23 -7.47
C ARG A 21 -34.42 -26.79 -7.59
N ASP A 22 -34.64 -26.28 -8.80
CA ASP A 22 -35.25 -24.96 -9.04
C ASP A 22 -36.75 -24.90 -8.71
N SER A 23 -37.44 -26.04 -8.63
CA SER A 23 -38.83 -26.07 -8.14
C SER A 23 -38.95 -25.91 -6.62
N LEU A 24 -37.84 -25.99 -5.86
CA LEU A 24 -37.85 -26.02 -4.40
C LEU A 24 -37.10 -24.86 -3.73
N MET A 25 -36.18 -24.19 -4.43
CA MET A 25 -35.30 -23.19 -3.81
C MET A 25 -35.13 -21.99 -4.75
N GLY A 26 -35.97 -20.96 -4.57
CA GLY A 26 -35.97 -19.75 -5.41
C GLY A 26 -34.73 -18.84 -5.26
N HIS A 27 -33.57 -19.33 -5.67
CA HIS A 27 -32.31 -18.59 -5.79
C HIS A 27 -31.90 -18.52 -7.27
N ARG A 28 -31.57 -17.30 -7.75
CA ARG A 28 -30.99 -17.08 -9.07
C ARG A 28 -29.55 -17.59 -9.07
N PHE A 29 -29.20 -18.55 -9.94
CA PHE A 29 -27.80 -18.78 -10.31
C PHE A 29 -27.47 -17.82 -11.45
N ARG A 30 -26.37 -17.06 -11.34
CA ARG A 30 -25.84 -16.34 -12.50
C ARG A 30 -25.18 -17.36 -13.42
N VAL A 31 -25.38 -17.23 -14.73
CA VAL A 31 -24.75 -18.09 -15.75
C VAL A 31 -23.23 -18.08 -15.57
N ASP A 32 -22.67 -16.94 -15.15
CA ASP A 32 -21.26 -16.77 -14.80
C ASP A 32 -20.78 -17.68 -13.66
N ASP A 33 -21.61 -17.96 -12.66
CA ASP A 33 -21.25 -18.80 -11.51
C ASP A 33 -21.18 -20.29 -11.91
N VAL A 34 -22.07 -20.71 -12.81
CA VAL A 34 -22.09 -22.07 -13.37
C VAL A 34 -20.93 -22.25 -14.35
N ALA A 35 -20.63 -21.24 -15.16
CA ALA A 35 -19.48 -21.22 -16.05
C ALA A 35 -18.16 -21.25 -15.26
N LEU A 36 -18.05 -20.48 -14.17
CA LEU A 36 -16.89 -20.47 -13.28
C LEU A 36 -16.70 -21.82 -12.57
N ALA A 37 -17.77 -22.43 -12.07
CA ALA A 37 -17.72 -23.76 -11.45
C ALA A 37 -17.27 -24.84 -12.46
N LEU A 38 -17.75 -24.78 -13.70
CA LEU A 38 -17.31 -25.70 -14.75
C LEU A 38 -15.84 -25.49 -15.13
N ARG A 39 -15.37 -24.24 -15.26
CA ARG A 39 -13.96 -23.93 -15.55
C ARG A 39 -13.01 -24.42 -14.44
N LEU A 40 -13.39 -24.21 -13.18
CA LEU A 40 -12.60 -24.65 -12.02
C LEU A 40 -12.52 -26.17 -11.89
N MET A 41 -13.53 -26.91 -12.35
CA MET A 41 -13.55 -28.37 -12.25
C MET A 41 -12.89 -29.09 -13.44
N THR A 42 -12.84 -28.47 -14.62
CA THR A 42 -12.30 -29.14 -15.83
C THR A 42 -10.90 -28.71 -16.21
N GLY A 43 -10.36 -27.60 -15.65
CA GLY A 43 -8.97 -27.20 -15.83
C GLY A 43 -8.56 -26.77 -17.26
N TYR A 44 -9.51 -26.52 -18.16
CA TYR A 44 -9.26 -26.13 -19.55
C TYR A 44 -10.07 -24.89 -19.93
N ASP A 45 -9.42 -23.90 -20.56
CA ASP A 45 -10.02 -22.57 -20.82
C ASP A 45 -10.47 -22.35 -22.28
N HIS A 46 -10.24 -23.30 -23.21
CA HIS A 46 -10.49 -23.07 -24.65
C HIS A 46 -11.12 -24.26 -25.39
N SER A 47 -12.46 -24.36 -25.42
CA SER A 47 -13.13 -25.13 -26.47
C SER A 47 -14.42 -24.43 -26.93
N ASP A 48 -14.56 -24.18 -28.23
CA ASP A 48 -15.72 -23.54 -28.85
C ASP A 48 -17.04 -24.30 -28.60
N THR A 49 -16.96 -25.61 -28.34
CA THR A 49 -18.10 -26.46 -27.96
C THR A 49 -18.77 -26.03 -26.65
N MET A 50 -18.06 -25.32 -25.77
CA MET A 50 -18.60 -24.81 -24.51
C MET A 50 -19.36 -23.49 -24.71
N LYS A 51 -18.95 -22.67 -25.69
CA LYS A 51 -19.67 -21.44 -26.07
C LYS A 51 -21.01 -21.77 -26.72
N ASP A 52 -21.04 -22.76 -27.61
CA ASP A 52 -22.28 -23.22 -28.25
C ASP A 52 -23.25 -23.84 -27.23
N GLY A 53 -22.72 -24.52 -26.21
CA GLY A 53 -23.49 -25.07 -25.10
C GLY A 53 -24.10 -24.00 -24.19
N ILE A 54 -23.37 -22.91 -23.93
CA ILE A 54 -23.87 -21.76 -23.14
C ILE A 54 -24.94 -21.00 -23.94
N ALA A 55 -24.70 -20.71 -25.22
CA ALA A 55 -25.66 -20.02 -26.08
C ALA A 55 -26.97 -20.82 -26.27
N SER A 56 -26.88 -22.15 -26.40
CA SER A 56 -28.07 -23.02 -26.47
C SER A 56 -28.84 -23.07 -25.15
N LEU A 57 -28.16 -22.93 -24.00
CA LEU A 57 -28.81 -22.87 -22.69
C LEU A 57 -29.54 -21.54 -22.49
N GLU A 58 -28.95 -20.43 -22.92
CA GLU A 58 -29.54 -19.09 -22.88
C GLU A 58 -30.80 -19.00 -23.75
N ASP A 59 -30.76 -19.55 -24.96
CA ASP A 59 -31.91 -19.62 -25.86
C ASP A 59 -33.06 -20.46 -25.25
N LEU A 60 -32.73 -21.61 -24.64
CA LEU A 60 -33.71 -22.50 -24.00
C LEU A 60 -34.39 -21.86 -22.78
N ILE A 61 -33.64 -21.12 -21.97
CA ILE A 61 -34.17 -20.41 -20.79
C ILE A 61 -35.09 -19.27 -21.23
N SER A 62 -34.71 -18.53 -22.29
CA SER A 62 -35.50 -17.39 -22.77
C SER A 62 -36.86 -17.78 -23.35
N LYS A 63 -36.97 -18.97 -23.96
CA LYS A 63 -38.20 -19.44 -24.64
C LYS A 63 -39.21 -20.13 -23.72
N SER A 64 -38.82 -20.51 -22.51
CA SER A 64 -39.62 -21.42 -21.66
C SER A 64 -40.44 -20.73 -20.56
N PHE A 65 -40.17 -19.45 -20.23
CA PHE A 65 -40.77 -18.78 -19.06
C PHE A 65 -41.21 -17.34 -19.33
N LYS A 66 -42.41 -16.96 -18.83
CA LYS A 66 -42.97 -15.60 -18.88
C LYS A 66 -43.06 -15.02 -17.47
N TYR A 67 -42.63 -13.77 -17.32
CA TYR A 67 -42.61 -13.05 -16.05
C TYR A 67 -43.83 -12.13 -15.94
N GLN A 68 -44.58 -12.20 -14.84
CA GLN A 68 -45.70 -11.31 -14.52
C GLN A 68 -45.40 -10.55 -13.23
N LYS A 69 -45.59 -9.22 -13.27
CA LYS A 69 -45.37 -8.32 -12.15
C LYS A 69 -46.55 -7.35 -12.04
N ASP A 70 -47.23 -7.35 -10.88
CA ASP A 70 -48.31 -6.42 -10.57
C ASP A 70 -47.89 -5.53 -9.39
N LYS A 71 -48.19 -4.23 -9.46
CA LYS A 71 -47.88 -3.24 -8.42
C LYS A 71 -49.17 -2.56 -7.97
N ALA A 72 -49.44 -2.55 -6.67
CA ALA A 72 -50.53 -1.81 -6.07
C ALA A 72 -49.96 -0.77 -5.09
N VAL A 73 -50.45 0.46 -5.17
CA VAL A 73 -50.12 1.55 -4.24
C VAL A 73 -51.36 1.88 -3.44
N VAL A 74 -51.27 1.79 -2.12
CA VAL A 74 -52.39 2.01 -1.21
C VAL A 74 -52.03 3.14 -0.24
N PRO A 75 -52.74 4.27 -0.24
CA PRO A 75 -52.57 5.30 0.78
C PRO A 75 -52.82 4.74 2.18
N LEU A 76 -51.89 4.95 3.11
CA LEU A 76 -51.98 4.35 4.45
C LEU A 76 -53.22 4.83 5.20
N ALA A 77 -53.67 6.06 4.91
CA ALA A 77 -54.88 6.68 5.46
C ALA A 77 -56.18 5.90 5.17
N ASN A 78 -56.18 5.03 4.14
CA ASN A 78 -57.36 4.23 3.78
C ASN A 78 -57.40 2.85 4.45
N LEU A 79 -56.30 2.41 5.08
CA LEU A 79 -56.14 1.07 5.65
C LEU A 79 -56.37 1.03 7.16
N LEU A 80 -56.23 2.17 7.84
CA LEU A 80 -56.32 2.28 9.28
C LEU A 80 -57.08 3.57 9.58
N ASP A 81 -58.27 3.48 10.18
CA ASP A 81 -59.03 4.63 10.72
C ASP A 81 -58.29 5.26 11.93
N LEU A 82 -57.09 5.79 11.69
CA LEU A 82 -56.21 6.37 12.69
C LEU A 82 -55.83 7.81 12.29
N PRO A 83 -55.75 8.74 13.24
CA PRO A 83 -55.31 10.10 12.99
C PRO A 83 -53.77 10.13 12.86
N THR A 84 -53.24 9.94 11.66
CA THR A 84 -51.81 10.15 11.37
C THR A 84 -51.54 11.61 11.00
N LYS A 85 -50.36 12.12 11.37
CA LYS A 85 -49.93 13.53 11.11
C LYS A 85 -49.30 13.75 9.73
N SER A 86 -49.21 12.72 8.88
CA SER A 86 -48.77 12.80 7.48
C SER A 86 -49.91 12.24 6.62
N LYS A 87 -50.42 13.02 5.67
CA LYS A 87 -51.44 12.60 4.71
C LYS A 87 -50.85 11.82 3.52
N ASP A 88 -49.53 11.71 3.45
CA ASP A 88 -48.81 11.39 2.21
C ASP A 88 -48.02 10.07 2.28
N ASP A 89 -48.16 9.30 3.37
CA ASP A 89 -47.52 7.98 3.51
C ASP A 89 -48.28 6.92 2.69
N VAL A 90 -47.56 6.12 1.89
CA VAL A 90 -48.13 5.07 1.03
C VAL A 90 -47.51 3.69 1.26
N LEU A 91 -48.35 2.66 1.17
CA LEU A 91 -47.95 1.25 1.15
C LEU A 91 -47.89 0.76 -0.29
N ILE A 92 -46.74 0.23 -0.71
CA ILE A 92 -46.60 -0.40 -2.02
C ILE A 92 -46.53 -1.90 -1.82
N VAL A 93 -47.42 -2.63 -2.51
CA VAL A 93 -47.41 -4.08 -2.58
C VAL A 93 -47.11 -4.48 -4.02
N GLU A 94 -45.93 -5.04 -4.24
CA GLU A 94 -45.54 -5.63 -5.52
C GLU A 94 -45.68 -7.15 -5.42
N ARG A 95 -46.30 -7.78 -6.43
CA ARG A 95 -46.30 -9.23 -6.57
C ARG A 95 -45.67 -9.67 -7.88
N GLU A 96 -44.82 -10.67 -7.81
CA GLU A 96 -44.16 -11.26 -8.98
C GLU A 96 -44.40 -12.77 -9.06
N ARG A 97 -44.53 -13.30 -10.29
CA ARG A 97 -44.68 -14.73 -10.56
C ARG A 97 -44.05 -15.09 -11.91
N VAL A 98 -43.32 -16.21 -11.93
CA VAL A 98 -42.79 -16.81 -13.16
C VAL A 98 -43.71 -17.94 -13.60
N VAL A 99 -44.23 -17.85 -14.82
CA VAL A 99 -45.18 -18.81 -15.39
C VAL A 99 -44.51 -19.54 -16.55
N ASN A 100 -44.62 -20.87 -16.59
CA ASN A 100 -44.17 -21.66 -17.73
C ASN A 100 -45.10 -21.40 -18.92
N ILE A 101 -44.52 -21.07 -20.08
CA ILE A 101 -45.27 -20.65 -21.27
C ILE A 101 -46.02 -21.82 -21.90
N HIS A 102 -45.53 -23.05 -21.75
CA HIS A 102 -46.03 -24.20 -22.50
C HIS A 102 -47.24 -24.91 -21.88
N ASP A 103 -47.40 -24.86 -20.55
CA ASP A 103 -48.50 -25.55 -19.87
C ASP A 103 -49.36 -24.63 -18.98
N GLY A 104 -49.02 -23.34 -18.92
CA GLY A 104 -49.72 -22.34 -18.11
C GLY A 104 -49.60 -22.56 -16.60
N ARG A 105 -48.79 -23.54 -16.15
CA ARG A 105 -48.60 -23.85 -14.72
C ARG A 105 -47.25 -23.35 -14.28
N GLY A 106 -47.22 -22.49 -13.27
CA GLY A 106 -45.96 -22.18 -12.60
C GLY A 106 -46.04 -21.00 -11.64
N GLY A 107 -45.37 -21.13 -10.49
CA GLY A 107 -44.96 -20.06 -9.57
C GLY A 107 -45.90 -19.77 -8.39
N GLU A 108 -45.39 -19.74 -7.17
CA GLU A 108 -46.03 -18.99 -6.07
C GLU A 108 -45.83 -17.48 -6.32
N TRP A 109 -46.83 -16.67 -6.01
CA TRP A 109 -46.68 -15.22 -6.00
C TRP A 109 -45.76 -14.82 -4.86
N LYS A 110 -44.66 -14.12 -5.18
CA LYS A 110 -43.84 -13.44 -4.18
C LYS A 110 -44.36 -12.03 -3.99
N TYR A 111 -44.62 -11.64 -2.76
CA TYR A 111 -45.07 -10.30 -2.40
C TYR A 111 -43.95 -9.54 -1.72
N THR A 112 -43.71 -8.30 -2.15
CA THR A 112 -42.79 -7.35 -1.53
C THR A 112 -43.61 -6.15 -1.07
N ILE A 113 -43.48 -5.79 0.20
CA ILE A 113 -44.23 -4.68 0.81
C ILE A 113 -43.24 -3.62 1.29
N GLY A 114 -43.43 -2.38 0.85
CA GLY A 114 -42.64 -1.23 1.30
C GLY A 114 -43.54 -0.09 1.78
N VAL A 115 -43.10 0.64 2.81
CA VAL A 115 -43.77 1.86 3.31
C VAL A 115 -42.88 3.05 2.99
N PHE A 116 -43.45 4.08 2.35
CA PHE A 116 -42.74 5.29 1.94
C PHE A 116 -43.42 6.51 2.54
N ALA A 117 -42.62 7.52 2.89
CA ALA A 117 -43.07 8.76 3.54
C ALA A 117 -43.63 9.82 2.57
N ASP A 118 -43.53 9.58 1.24
CA ASP A 118 -44.01 10.48 0.20
C ASP A 118 -44.22 9.70 -1.11
N THR A 119 -45.30 10.03 -1.84
CA THR A 119 -45.59 9.53 -3.19
C THR A 119 -44.51 9.86 -4.22
N ASP A 120 -43.84 11.01 -4.12
CA ASP A 120 -42.83 11.42 -5.12
C ASP A 120 -41.51 10.65 -4.96
N ALA A 121 -41.21 10.15 -3.75
CA ALA A 121 -40.07 9.26 -3.50
C ALA A 121 -40.30 7.83 -4.05
N ALA A 122 -41.56 7.45 -4.28
CA ALA A 122 -41.99 6.12 -4.69
C ALA A 122 -41.98 5.89 -6.22
N GLU A 123 -42.04 6.94 -7.04
CA GLU A 123 -42.10 6.81 -8.51
C GLU A 123 -40.73 6.63 -9.20
N GLY A 124 -39.62 6.76 -8.48
CA GLY A 124 -38.26 6.66 -9.05
C GLY A 124 -37.30 5.67 -8.40
N SER A 125 -37.71 4.92 -7.38
CA SER A 125 -36.82 4.08 -6.57
C SER A 125 -37.04 2.58 -6.83
N GLU A 126 -35.96 1.86 -7.21
CA GLU A 126 -35.95 0.40 -7.18
C GLU A 126 -36.02 -0.09 -5.73
N VAL A 127 -37.02 -0.90 -5.40
CA VAL A 127 -37.15 -1.52 -4.08
C VAL A 127 -36.01 -2.52 -3.89
N SER A 128 -34.98 -2.15 -3.12
CA SER A 128 -33.92 -3.07 -2.70
C SER A 128 -34.49 -4.16 -1.79
N PRO A 129 -34.21 -5.45 -2.03
CA PRO A 129 -34.82 -6.55 -1.30
C PRO A 129 -34.13 -6.74 0.06
N ALA A 130 -34.54 -5.98 1.06
CA ALA A 130 -34.24 -6.26 2.45
C ALA A 130 -35.56 -6.47 3.21
N TYR A 131 -36.04 -7.72 3.21
CA TYR A 131 -36.75 -8.46 4.27
C TYR A 131 -37.44 -9.66 3.60
N LYS A 132 -36.77 -10.83 3.65
CA LYS A 132 -37.36 -12.11 3.24
C LYS A 132 -38.25 -12.61 4.37
N VAL A 133 -39.57 -12.62 4.18
CA VAL A 133 -40.47 -13.51 4.94
C VAL A 133 -40.78 -14.69 4.03
N ALA A 134 -40.24 -15.86 4.35
CA ALA A 134 -40.61 -17.12 3.71
C ALA A 134 -40.96 -18.13 4.79
N GLY A 135 -42.22 -18.57 4.78
CA GLY A 135 -42.76 -19.66 5.58
C GLY A 135 -43.67 -19.20 6.73
N CYS A 136 -44.97 -19.06 6.48
CA CYS A 136 -45.98 -19.10 7.55
C CYS A 136 -47.22 -19.87 7.11
N SER A 137 -47.54 -20.89 7.90
CA SER A 137 -48.81 -21.62 7.96
C SER A 137 -49.94 -20.73 8.48
N ASP A 138 -51.18 -21.20 8.33
CA ASP A 138 -52.44 -20.55 8.73
C ASP A 138 -52.57 -20.14 10.23
N SER A 139 -51.54 -20.32 11.05
CA SER A 139 -51.50 -19.84 12.44
C SER A 139 -51.05 -18.37 12.57
N PHE A 140 -50.41 -17.76 11.57
CA PHE A 140 -49.84 -16.41 11.68
C PHE A 140 -50.89 -15.28 11.65
N ARG A 141 -52.09 -15.54 11.09
CA ARG A 141 -53.18 -14.56 11.04
C ARG A 141 -53.81 -14.34 12.42
N GLY A 142 -53.77 -15.34 13.30
CA GLY A 142 -54.22 -15.23 14.70
C GLY A 142 -53.22 -14.51 15.59
N ASP A 143 -51.93 -14.79 15.42
CA ASP A 143 -50.87 -14.22 16.26
C ASP A 143 -50.56 -12.76 15.93
N PHE A 144 -50.72 -12.35 14.66
CA PHE A 144 -50.54 -10.95 14.24
C PHE A 144 -51.67 -10.04 14.72
N VAL A 145 -52.91 -10.54 14.77
CA VAL A 145 -54.06 -9.83 15.37
C VAL A 145 -53.88 -9.71 16.89
N GLN A 146 -53.42 -10.76 17.57
CA GLN A 146 -53.10 -10.69 19.01
C GLN A 146 -51.92 -9.76 19.34
N LEU A 147 -50.94 -9.64 18.45
CA LEU A 147 -49.82 -8.71 18.61
C LEU A 147 -50.28 -7.24 18.45
N LEU A 148 -51.16 -6.98 17.48
CA LEU A 148 -51.77 -5.66 17.27
C LEU A 148 -52.73 -5.26 18.40
N GLU A 149 -53.50 -6.21 18.96
CA GLU A 149 -54.33 -6.00 20.16
C GLU A 149 -53.48 -5.75 21.43
N LYS A 150 -52.35 -6.44 21.59
CA LYS A 150 -51.39 -6.20 22.68
C LYS A 150 -50.68 -4.85 22.56
N MET A 151 -50.37 -4.41 21.35
CA MET A 151 -49.77 -3.09 21.10
C MET A 151 -50.80 -1.96 21.29
N ALA A 152 -52.05 -2.15 20.85
CA ALA A 152 -53.14 -1.20 21.12
C ALA A 152 -53.44 -1.05 22.63
N ALA A 153 -53.36 -2.14 23.40
CA ALA A 153 -53.48 -2.12 24.86
C ALA A 153 -52.28 -1.46 25.57
N GLN A 154 -51.06 -1.52 24.99
CA GLN A 154 -49.87 -0.85 25.51
C GLN A 154 -49.87 0.67 25.23
N PHE A 155 -50.50 1.13 24.14
CA PHE A 155 -50.58 2.56 23.81
C PHE A 155 -51.73 3.31 24.51
N SER A 156 -52.80 2.62 24.95
CA SER A 156 -53.81 3.22 25.85
C SER A 156 -53.31 3.44 27.29
N LYS A 157 -52.14 2.86 27.66
CA LYS A 157 -51.55 2.96 29.01
C LYS A 157 -50.45 4.03 29.15
N LYS A 158 -50.16 4.82 28.10
CA LYS A 158 -49.14 5.88 28.10
C LYS A 158 -49.67 7.29 27.78
N ARG A 159 -50.97 7.54 27.98
CA ARG A 159 -51.60 8.86 27.79
C ARG A 159 -52.38 9.37 29.01
N GLN A 160 -51.95 9.00 30.22
CA GLN A 160 -52.49 9.60 31.45
C GLN A 160 -51.46 9.62 32.59
N THR A 161 -50.32 10.30 32.36
CA THR A 161 -49.59 11.10 33.36
C THR A 161 -48.50 11.91 32.66
N ARG A 162 -48.89 13.06 32.10
CA ARG A 162 -48.06 14.27 32.01
C ARG A 162 -49.05 15.44 31.95
N ASP A 163 -48.83 16.43 32.81
CA ASP A 163 -49.65 17.62 33.13
C ASP A 163 -50.60 17.37 34.32
N ASP A 164 -50.42 17.89 35.55
CA ASP A 164 -49.48 18.89 36.07
C ASP A 164 -49.29 18.73 37.58
N GLY A 165 -48.08 19.07 38.06
CA GLY A 165 -47.72 19.09 39.49
C GLY A 165 -46.65 20.13 39.81
N GLN A 166 -47.04 21.41 39.79
CA GLN A 166 -46.47 22.54 40.54
C GLN A 166 -47.70 23.37 40.97
N GLN A 167 -47.99 23.74 42.22
CA GLN A 167 -47.17 24.09 43.39
C GLN A 167 -48.04 24.05 44.69
N SER A 168 -47.33 23.85 45.81
CA SER A 168 -47.50 24.40 47.18
C SER A 168 -48.85 24.35 47.95
N GLY A 169 -48.74 23.93 49.23
CA GLY A 169 -49.38 24.67 50.33
C GLY A 169 -50.51 24.02 51.15
N ALA A 170 -50.13 23.37 52.26
CA ALA A 170 -50.76 23.42 53.59
C ALA A 170 -52.15 22.78 53.91
N LYS A 171 -52.11 22.03 55.05
CA LYS A 171 -53.11 21.88 56.15
C LYS A 171 -54.30 20.88 56.02
N LYS A 172 -54.19 19.88 56.91
CA LYS A 172 -55.15 19.32 57.91
C LYS A 172 -56.43 18.57 57.46
N LYS A 173 -56.50 17.35 58.05
CA LYS A 173 -57.63 16.61 58.65
C LYS A 173 -58.52 15.72 57.76
N ALA A 174 -58.33 14.42 58.01
CA ALA A 174 -59.32 13.45 58.51
C ALA A 174 -60.09 12.54 57.54
N ARG A 175 -59.70 11.25 57.64
CA ARG A 175 -60.52 10.03 57.86
C ARG A 175 -61.28 9.37 56.70
N LYS A 176 -60.94 8.07 56.58
CA LYS A 176 -61.76 6.87 56.23
C LYS A 176 -62.12 6.73 54.75
N LYS A 177 -62.05 5.55 54.12
CA LYS A 177 -61.78 4.17 54.55
C LYS A 177 -61.62 3.31 53.27
N SER A 178 -60.77 2.27 53.37
CA SER A 178 -60.91 0.91 52.79
C SER A 178 -60.92 0.77 51.25
N VAL A 179 -60.20 -0.15 50.60
CA VAL A 179 -59.57 -1.43 50.99
C VAL A 179 -58.27 -1.60 50.17
N THR A 180 -57.26 -2.13 50.84
CA THR A 180 -55.88 -2.37 50.40
C THR A 180 -55.72 -3.58 49.46
N PRO A 181 -54.53 -3.70 48.83
CA PRO A 181 -54.22 -4.54 47.68
C PRO A 181 -53.59 -5.87 48.11
N GLN A 182 -53.38 -6.74 47.12
CA GLN A 182 -52.53 -7.90 47.26
C GLN A 182 -51.04 -7.50 47.39
N THR A 183 -50.38 -8.09 48.37
CA THR A 183 -49.10 -7.69 48.98
C THR A 183 -47.89 -8.41 48.36
N PRO A 184 -46.65 -7.92 48.59
CA PRO A 184 -45.39 -8.60 48.22
C PRO A 184 -45.26 -10.06 48.66
N GLN A 185 -46.08 -10.53 49.61
CA GLN A 185 -46.15 -11.93 50.01
C GLN A 185 -46.67 -12.83 48.87
N GLU A 186 -47.53 -12.34 47.99
CA GLU A 186 -48.08 -13.13 46.88
C GLU A 186 -47.09 -13.31 45.73
N GLU A 187 -46.18 -12.33 45.53
CA GLU A 187 -45.03 -12.50 44.62
C GLU A 187 -44.01 -13.51 45.19
N LEU A 188 -43.86 -13.57 46.52
CA LEU A 188 -43.01 -14.56 47.19
C LEU A 188 -43.64 -15.97 47.14
N ASP A 189 -44.96 -16.06 47.30
CA ASP A 189 -45.69 -17.34 47.25
C ASP A 189 -45.72 -17.90 45.81
N GLU A 190 -45.80 -17.04 44.77
CA GLU A 190 -45.67 -17.44 43.37
C GLU A 190 -44.23 -17.92 43.04
N ALA A 191 -43.20 -17.28 43.61
CA ALA A 191 -41.82 -17.74 43.49
C ALA A 191 -41.59 -19.10 44.20
N HIS A 192 -42.19 -19.32 45.38
CA HIS A 192 -42.17 -20.60 46.06
C HIS A 192 -42.94 -21.69 45.29
N ARG A 193 -44.04 -21.34 44.62
CA ARG A 193 -44.81 -22.24 43.75
C ARG A 193 -43.97 -22.71 42.55
N LEU A 194 -43.28 -21.79 41.88
CA LEU A 194 -42.39 -22.10 40.75
C LEU A 194 -41.18 -22.95 41.18
N ALA A 195 -40.64 -22.72 42.38
CA ALA A 195 -39.58 -23.56 42.94
C ALA A 195 -40.06 -24.98 43.30
N ALA A 196 -41.30 -25.12 43.79
CA ALA A 196 -41.91 -26.42 44.09
C ALA A 196 -42.19 -27.24 42.82
N ASP A 197 -42.62 -26.60 41.72
CA ASP A 197 -42.84 -27.26 40.42
C ASP A 197 -41.52 -27.73 39.77
N ALA A 198 -40.44 -26.95 39.93
CA ALA A 198 -39.10 -27.36 39.52
C ALA A 198 -38.58 -28.56 40.34
N ALA A 199 -38.83 -28.56 41.67
CA ALA A 199 -38.47 -29.66 42.55
C ALA A 199 -39.26 -30.96 42.26
N MET A 200 -40.56 -30.85 41.91
CA MET A 200 -41.36 -32.00 41.48
C MET A 200 -40.87 -32.58 40.15
N SER A 201 -40.49 -31.72 39.20
CA SER A 201 -39.93 -32.16 37.91
C SER A 201 -38.59 -32.90 38.09
N LEU A 202 -37.75 -32.43 39.03
CA LEU A 202 -36.50 -33.10 39.40
C LEU A 202 -36.73 -34.44 40.12
N LYS A 203 -37.71 -34.53 41.03
CA LYS A 203 -38.12 -35.80 41.68
C LYS A 203 -38.62 -36.82 40.66
N LYS A 204 -39.36 -36.38 39.63
CA LYS A 204 -39.86 -37.26 38.57
C LYS A 204 -38.73 -37.79 37.68
N ALA A 205 -37.70 -36.98 37.43
CA ALA A 205 -36.49 -37.41 36.71
C ALA A 205 -35.63 -38.39 37.53
N LEU A 206 -35.48 -38.16 38.84
CA LEU A 206 -34.75 -39.07 39.75
C LEU A 206 -35.46 -40.40 39.94
N ALA A 207 -36.80 -40.42 40.06
CA ALA A 207 -37.59 -41.66 40.10
C ALA A 207 -37.48 -42.48 38.79
N ALA A 208 -37.33 -41.81 37.64
CA ALA A 208 -37.08 -42.47 36.36
C ALA A 208 -35.67 -43.09 36.28
N ILE A 209 -34.67 -42.46 36.92
CA ILE A 209 -33.31 -43.00 37.04
C ILE A 209 -33.29 -44.20 38.00
N GLU A 210 -33.94 -44.13 39.17
CA GLU A 210 -34.08 -45.28 40.10
C GLU A 210 -34.82 -46.46 39.44
N THR A 211 -35.80 -46.19 38.58
CA THR A 211 -36.50 -47.24 37.81
C THR A 211 -35.62 -47.84 36.72
N ALA A 212 -34.69 -47.07 36.15
CA ALA A 212 -33.71 -47.55 35.19
C ALA A 212 -32.58 -48.35 35.87
N GLU A 213 -32.16 -47.96 37.08
CA GLU A 213 -31.17 -48.68 37.88
C GLU A 213 -31.73 -49.99 38.44
N LYS A 214 -33.00 -50.05 38.85
CA LYS A 214 -33.69 -51.31 39.20
C LYS A 214 -33.84 -52.28 38.02
N ARG A 215 -33.87 -51.78 36.77
CA ARG A 215 -33.88 -52.60 35.56
C ARG A 215 -32.50 -53.06 35.10
N LEU A 216 -31.44 -52.53 35.69
CA LEU A 216 -30.05 -52.90 35.43
C LEU A 216 -29.41 -53.71 36.57
N GLY A 217 -30.18 -53.99 37.64
CA GLY A 217 -29.71 -54.69 38.84
C GLY A 217 -30.15 -56.15 38.99
N ASP A 218 -30.79 -56.76 37.98
CA ASP A 218 -31.33 -58.13 38.06
C ASP A 218 -30.54 -59.17 37.22
N ASP A 219 -29.34 -58.82 36.76
CA ASP A 219 -28.36 -59.79 36.24
C ASP A 219 -26.98 -59.51 36.83
N GLY A 220 -26.84 -59.90 38.10
CA GLY A 220 -25.56 -59.91 38.79
C GLY A 220 -25.66 -60.68 40.10
N ASP A 221 -25.30 -61.96 40.10
CA ASP A 221 -24.07 -62.35 40.81
C ASP A 221 -23.70 -63.83 40.66
N LYS A 222 -22.41 -64.02 40.37
CA LYS A 222 -21.48 -65.03 40.92
C LYS A 222 -21.78 -66.52 40.70
N ALA A 223 -20.80 -67.21 40.09
CA ALA A 223 -19.78 -67.89 40.89
C ALA A 223 -18.63 -68.43 40.01
N GLU A 224 -17.40 -68.24 40.49
CA GLU A 224 -16.29 -69.12 40.15
C GLU A 224 -16.65 -70.57 40.48
N CYS A 225 -16.40 -71.50 39.57
CA CYS A 225 -16.07 -72.86 39.99
C CYS A 225 -15.19 -73.53 38.93
N THR A 226 -13.93 -73.72 39.29
CA THR A 226 -13.07 -74.71 38.66
C THR A 226 -13.49 -76.10 39.12
N LYS A 227 -13.32 -77.05 38.20
CA LYS A 227 -13.12 -78.51 38.39
C LYS A 227 -14.26 -79.48 38.06
N GLU A 228 -13.78 -80.43 37.26
CA GLU A 228 -14.07 -81.86 37.18
C GLU A 228 -15.29 -82.32 36.39
N ILE A 229 -14.96 -82.88 35.23
CA ILE A 229 -15.78 -83.68 34.33
C ILE A 229 -16.00 -85.06 34.99
N PRO A 230 -17.25 -85.52 35.17
CA PRO A 230 -17.54 -86.94 35.27
C PRO A 230 -18.04 -87.48 33.94
N SER A 231 -17.60 -88.70 33.68
CA SER A 231 -17.74 -89.51 32.49
C SER A 231 -19.16 -89.75 31.99
N TYR A 232 -19.27 -89.70 30.67
CA TYR A 232 -20.28 -90.36 29.85
C TYR A 232 -20.44 -91.84 30.19
N GLU A 233 -21.66 -92.29 30.45
CA GLU A 233 -22.17 -93.57 29.94
C GLU A 233 -23.70 -93.69 30.11
N LYS A 234 -24.36 -94.14 29.04
CA LYS A 234 -25.68 -94.77 28.96
C LYS A 234 -26.93 -93.97 29.34
N ASN A 235 -27.66 -93.51 28.31
CA ASN A 235 -28.74 -94.32 27.74
C ASN A 235 -29.22 -93.71 26.40
N GLN A 236 -29.19 -94.56 25.38
CA GLN A 236 -29.88 -94.39 24.10
C GLN A 236 -31.39 -94.56 24.28
N GLU A 237 -32.12 -94.18 23.22
CA GLU A 237 -33.51 -94.52 22.89
C GLU A 237 -34.59 -93.67 23.59
N GLU A 238 -35.03 -92.59 22.94
CA GLU A 238 -36.16 -92.64 22.00
C GLU A 238 -36.24 -91.35 21.17
N CYS A 239 -36.58 -91.53 19.89
CA CYS A 239 -36.58 -90.55 18.82
C CYS A 239 -38.01 -90.05 18.60
N THR A 240 -38.24 -88.75 18.49
CA THR A 240 -39.23 -88.18 17.53
C THR A 240 -38.97 -86.69 17.24
N SER A 241 -38.62 -86.42 15.98
CA SER A 241 -38.70 -85.16 15.18
C SER A 241 -38.15 -83.85 15.78
N ASP A 242 -36.95 -83.47 15.34
CA ASP A 242 -36.43 -82.08 15.44
C ASP A 242 -37.38 -81.10 14.72
N SER A 243 -37.61 -79.93 15.32
CA SER A 243 -38.41 -78.83 14.75
C SER A 243 -37.56 -77.91 13.85
N ASP A 244 -38.21 -77.21 12.91
CA ASP A 244 -37.60 -76.20 12.04
C ASP A 244 -36.78 -75.12 12.80
N GLU A 245 -37.10 -74.88 14.08
CA GLU A 245 -36.34 -73.98 14.95
C GLU A 245 -34.97 -74.54 15.36
N MET A 246 -34.89 -75.84 15.66
CA MET A 246 -33.61 -76.50 15.95
C MET A 246 -32.72 -76.58 14.72
N GLU A 247 -33.31 -76.68 13.52
CA GLU A 247 -32.57 -76.60 12.26
C GLU A 247 -32.04 -75.17 11.99
N LYS A 248 -32.83 -74.13 12.29
CA LYS A 248 -32.38 -72.72 12.24
C LYS A 248 -31.28 -72.40 13.26
N GLU A 249 -31.35 -72.95 14.47
CA GLU A 249 -30.27 -72.82 15.46
C GLU A 249 -28.99 -73.54 15.00
N ARG A 250 -29.09 -74.76 14.42
CA ARG A 250 -27.92 -75.44 13.82
C ARG A 250 -27.30 -74.67 12.66
N HIS A 251 -28.12 -74.00 11.86
CA HIS A 251 -27.63 -73.13 10.78
C HIS A 251 -26.88 -71.89 11.29
N GLY A 252 -27.20 -71.40 12.50
CA GLY A 252 -26.46 -70.34 13.19
C GLY A 252 -25.10 -70.77 13.76
N THR A 253 -24.90 -72.07 13.99
CA THR A 253 -23.67 -72.69 14.52
C THR A 253 -22.78 -73.32 13.46
N ARG A 254 -22.99 -73.06 12.17
CA ARG A 254 -22.03 -73.51 11.15
C ARG A 254 -20.71 -72.77 11.36
N PHE A 255 -19.65 -73.53 11.61
CA PHE A 255 -18.28 -73.05 11.63
C PHE A 255 -17.69 -73.16 10.23
N HIS A 256 -16.87 -72.20 9.86
CA HIS A 256 -15.98 -72.34 8.71
C HIS A 256 -14.54 -72.21 9.21
N MET A 257 -13.62 -72.88 8.51
CA MET A 257 -12.20 -72.66 8.75
C MET A 257 -11.83 -71.30 8.17
N GLU A 258 -11.44 -70.36 9.02
CA GLU A 258 -10.83 -69.11 8.59
C GLU A 258 -9.32 -69.17 8.86
N THR A 259 -8.53 -68.71 7.91
CA THR A 259 -7.07 -68.67 8.02
C THR A 259 -6.64 -67.24 8.27
N ALA A 260 -5.90 -66.98 9.35
CA ALA A 260 -5.24 -65.69 9.58
C ALA A 260 -3.74 -65.90 9.82
N GLY A 261 -2.95 -65.54 8.82
CA GLY A 261 -1.52 -65.86 8.81
C GLY A 261 -1.30 -67.37 8.70
N ALA A 262 -0.49 -67.94 9.60
CA ALA A 262 -0.19 -69.37 9.62
C ALA A 262 -1.19 -70.22 10.43
N VAL A 263 -2.17 -69.59 11.08
CA VAL A 263 -3.14 -70.28 11.95
C VAL A 263 -4.47 -70.40 11.24
N GLN A 264 -5.01 -71.62 11.22
CA GLN A 264 -6.38 -71.88 10.79
C GLN A 264 -7.23 -72.15 12.03
N VAL A 265 -8.34 -71.44 12.17
CA VAL A 265 -9.25 -71.58 13.31
C VAL A 265 -10.65 -71.78 12.78
N MET A 266 -11.42 -72.69 13.39
CA MET A 266 -12.85 -72.78 13.14
C MET A 266 -13.54 -71.59 13.81
N VAL A 267 -14.08 -70.68 13.01
CA VAL A 267 -14.87 -69.55 13.49
C VAL A 267 -16.32 -69.76 13.09
N PRO A 268 -17.29 -69.49 13.98
CA PRO A 268 -18.69 -69.52 13.60
C PRO A 268 -18.92 -68.51 12.47
N ASN A 269 -19.83 -68.79 11.55
CA ASN A 269 -20.09 -67.97 10.35
C ASN A 269 -20.47 -66.49 10.63
N ARG A 270 -20.73 -66.12 11.89
CA ARG A 270 -21.00 -64.74 12.33
C ARG A 270 -19.77 -63.99 12.83
N PHE A 271 -18.62 -64.66 12.95
CA PHE A 271 -17.37 -64.10 13.43
C PHE A 271 -16.34 -64.11 12.33
N THR A 272 -15.48 -63.10 12.35
CA THR A 272 -14.35 -62.97 11.44
C THR A 272 -13.10 -62.85 12.29
N LEU A 273 -12.08 -63.64 11.99
CA LEU A 273 -10.84 -63.65 12.74
C LEU A 273 -9.98 -62.43 12.32
N VAL A 274 -9.85 -61.47 13.24
CA VAL A 274 -9.06 -60.26 13.00
C VAL A 274 -7.76 -60.33 13.81
N PRO A 275 -6.58 -60.25 13.17
CA PRO A 275 -5.32 -60.23 13.90
C PRO A 275 -5.24 -59.07 14.90
N THR A 276 -4.61 -59.28 16.05
CA THR A 276 -4.53 -58.28 17.14
C THR A 276 -3.92 -56.94 16.70
N HIS A 277 -2.99 -56.95 15.73
CA HIS A 277 -2.42 -55.72 15.17
C HIS A 277 -3.44 -54.93 14.33
N HIS A 278 -4.35 -55.60 13.61
CA HIS A 278 -5.48 -54.95 12.94
C HIS A 278 -6.45 -54.35 13.96
N LEU A 279 -6.77 -55.08 15.04
CA LEU A 279 -7.61 -54.55 16.13
C LEU A 279 -6.99 -53.30 16.76
N SER A 280 -5.68 -53.30 17.00
CA SER A 280 -4.95 -52.14 17.53
C SER A 280 -4.99 -50.94 16.58
N ARG A 281 -4.82 -51.18 15.27
CA ARG A 281 -4.99 -50.16 14.23
C ARG A 281 -6.42 -49.62 14.19
N TYR A 282 -7.44 -50.47 14.30
CA TYR A 282 -8.84 -50.04 14.35
C TYR A 282 -9.17 -49.25 15.61
N LYS A 283 -8.63 -49.62 16.77
CA LYS A 283 -8.75 -48.84 18.01
C LYS A 283 -8.14 -47.45 17.83
N LYS A 284 -6.91 -47.36 17.31
CA LYS A 284 -6.23 -46.09 17.01
C LYS A 284 -7.03 -45.24 16.03
N ASN A 285 -7.53 -45.83 14.94
CA ASN A 285 -8.37 -45.13 13.96
C ASN A 285 -9.69 -44.66 14.57
N SER A 286 -10.35 -45.50 15.38
CA SER A 286 -11.57 -45.14 16.10
C SER A 286 -11.33 -43.97 17.06
N GLU A 287 -10.22 -43.99 17.80
CA GLU A 287 -9.82 -42.87 18.64
C GLU A 287 -9.56 -41.60 17.85
N MET A 288 -8.87 -41.68 16.72
CA MET A 288 -8.65 -40.53 15.83
C MET A 288 -9.97 -39.94 15.34
N ILE A 289 -10.92 -40.78 14.90
CA ILE A 289 -12.25 -40.36 14.47
C ILE A 289 -13.04 -39.74 15.62
N LYS A 290 -12.98 -40.33 16.83
CA LYS A 290 -13.62 -39.77 18.03
C LYS A 290 -13.04 -38.40 18.39
N ARG A 291 -11.72 -38.24 18.32
CA ARG A 291 -11.04 -36.95 18.53
C ARG A 291 -11.48 -35.93 17.48
N LEU A 292 -11.56 -36.34 16.21
CA LEU A 292 -12.04 -35.49 15.12
C LEU A 292 -13.49 -35.03 15.37
N ARG A 293 -14.43 -35.96 15.66
CA ARG A 293 -15.82 -35.62 16.01
C ARG A 293 -15.89 -34.66 17.19
N LYS A 294 -15.07 -34.86 18.22
CA LYS A 294 -15.04 -33.99 19.42
C LYS A 294 -14.69 -32.53 19.10
N LEU A 295 -13.92 -32.28 18.03
CA LEU A 295 -13.59 -30.91 17.59
C LEU A 295 -14.82 -30.15 17.04
N PHE A 296 -15.79 -30.86 16.45
CA PHE A 296 -16.96 -30.26 15.78
C PHE A 296 -18.27 -30.37 16.58
N ASN A 297 -18.37 -31.32 17.52
CA ASN A 297 -19.55 -31.51 18.36
C ASN A 297 -19.68 -30.50 19.53
N GLY A 298 -18.83 -29.45 19.58
CA GLY A 298 -18.88 -28.42 20.62
C GLY A 298 -19.77 -27.24 20.26
N GLN A 299 -20.07 -26.37 21.24
CA GLN A 299 -20.67 -25.05 20.99
C GLN A 299 -19.66 -24.03 20.45
N ARG A 300 -18.37 -24.28 20.64
CA ARG A 300 -17.25 -23.42 20.24
C ARG A 300 -16.15 -24.26 19.61
N CYS A 301 -15.35 -23.64 18.74
CA CYS A 301 -14.14 -24.24 18.18
C CYS A 301 -13.17 -24.64 19.31
N LYS A 302 -12.67 -25.88 19.25
CA LYS A 302 -11.79 -26.49 20.27
C LYS A 302 -10.35 -26.70 19.79
N ILE A 303 -9.96 -26.08 18.68
CA ILE A 303 -8.60 -26.20 18.15
C ILE A 303 -7.65 -25.55 19.15
N LYS A 304 -6.63 -26.30 19.57
CA LYS A 304 -5.61 -25.82 20.51
C LYS A 304 -4.64 -24.88 19.82
N TRP A 305 -4.13 -23.90 20.57
CA TRP A 305 -3.18 -22.91 20.08
C TRP A 305 -1.97 -23.50 19.32
N PRO A 306 -1.29 -24.55 19.82
CA PRO A 306 -0.15 -25.13 19.11
C PRO A 306 -0.44 -25.59 17.68
N SER A 307 -1.67 -26.04 17.39
CA SER A 307 -2.10 -26.42 16.04
C SER A 307 -2.74 -25.24 15.30
N PHE A 308 -3.32 -24.28 16.03
CA PHE A 308 -3.98 -23.14 15.42
C PHE A 308 -2.99 -22.12 14.85
N ARG A 309 -1.74 -22.05 15.36
CA ARG A 309 -0.69 -21.14 14.89
C ARG A 309 -0.35 -21.30 13.39
N PHE A 310 -0.58 -22.47 12.81
CA PHE A 310 -0.40 -22.69 11.37
C PHE A 310 -1.38 -21.84 10.54
N VAL A 311 -2.59 -21.58 11.05
CA VAL A 311 -3.58 -20.76 10.32
C VAL A 311 -3.06 -19.35 10.04
N PRO A 312 -2.68 -18.52 11.04
CA PRO A 312 -2.12 -17.21 10.75
C PRO A 312 -0.82 -17.30 9.94
N ALA A 313 0.07 -18.27 10.22
CA ALA A 313 1.34 -18.43 9.50
C ALA A 313 1.15 -18.60 7.97
N TYR A 314 0.26 -19.51 7.55
CA TYR A 314 -0.05 -19.73 6.13
C TYR A 314 -0.91 -18.61 5.55
N ALA A 315 -1.83 -18.04 6.33
CA ALA A 315 -2.69 -16.96 5.86
C ALA A 315 -1.94 -15.64 5.58
N LEU A 316 -0.71 -15.46 6.10
CA LEU A 316 0.17 -14.33 5.75
C LEU A 316 0.51 -14.28 4.25
N HIS A 317 0.40 -15.38 3.50
CA HIS A 317 0.52 -15.35 2.04
C HIS A 317 -0.57 -14.49 1.36
N SER A 318 -1.68 -14.24 2.05
CA SER A 318 -2.84 -13.50 1.55
C SER A 318 -3.14 -12.28 2.42
N LEU A 319 -2.21 -11.33 2.55
CA LEU A 319 -2.37 -10.14 3.41
C LEU A 319 -3.67 -9.36 3.20
N GLY A 320 -4.25 -9.40 1.99
CA GLY A 320 -5.50 -8.69 1.65
C GLY A 320 -6.80 -9.46 1.88
N VAL A 321 -6.79 -10.67 2.46
CA VAL A 321 -8.02 -11.49 2.65
C VAL A 321 -8.78 -11.08 3.91
N SER A 322 -10.10 -10.87 3.91
CA SER A 322 -10.80 -10.56 5.18
C SER A 322 -10.68 -11.70 6.21
N MET A 323 -10.90 -11.43 7.50
CA MET A 323 -10.92 -12.50 8.53
C MET A 323 -12.05 -13.50 8.26
N GLU A 324 -13.18 -13.01 7.75
CA GLU A 324 -14.25 -13.83 7.20
C GLU A 324 -13.78 -14.69 6.02
N GLY A 325 -12.99 -14.13 5.10
CA GLY A 325 -12.42 -14.87 3.99
C GLY A 325 -11.53 -16.04 4.47
N VAL A 326 -10.67 -15.81 5.47
CA VAL A 326 -9.89 -16.90 6.10
C VAL A 326 -10.83 -17.94 6.71
N GLN A 327 -11.84 -17.52 7.46
CA GLN A 327 -12.83 -18.40 8.07
C GLN A 327 -13.54 -19.29 7.03
N MET A 328 -13.97 -18.70 5.91
CA MET A 328 -14.67 -19.41 4.84
C MET A 328 -13.74 -20.37 4.08
N ILE A 329 -12.48 -20.00 3.86
CA ILE A 329 -11.46 -20.90 3.27
C ILE A 329 -11.23 -22.11 4.19
N LEU A 330 -11.14 -21.92 5.51
CA LEU A 330 -11.00 -23.02 6.46
C LEU A 330 -12.22 -23.93 6.46
N ALA A 331 -13.43 -23.36 6.52
CA ALA A 331 -14.67 -24.13 6.47
C ALA A 331 -14.78 -24.96 5.17
N ALA A 332 -14.43 -24.36 4.03
CA ALA A 332 -14.40 -25.06 2.74
C ALA A 332 -13.34 -26.18 2.72
N SER A 333 -12.13 -25.91 3.23
CA SER A 333 -11.04 -26.89 3.30
C SER A 333 -11.45 -28.12 4.12
N TRP A 334 -12.07 -27.90 5.28
CA TRP A 334 -12.57 -29.01 6.08
C TRP A 334 -13.74 -29.73 5.44
N ARG A 335 -14.68 -29.00 4.82
CA ARG A 335 -15.79 -29.63 4.10
C ARG A 335 -15.31 -30.54 2.98
N CYS A 336 -14.32 -30.09 2.22
CA CYS A 336 -13.67 -30.87 1.17
C CYS A 336 -13.04 -32.14 1.75
N LEU A 337 -12.18 -32.00 2.77
CA LEU A 337 -11.51 -33.13 3.41
C LEU A 337 -12.50 -34.12 4.02
N PHE A 338 -13.57 -33.65 4.67
CA PHE A 338 -14.59 -34.50 5.24
C PHE A 338 -15.41 -35.23 4.18
N SER A 339 -15.72 -34.57 3.07
CA SER A 339 -16.39 -35.22 1.93
C SER A 339 -15.53 -36.34 1.37
N GLU A 340 -14.23 -36.10 1.18
CA GLU A 340 -13.29 -37.09 0.64
C GLU A 340 -13.11 -38.30 1.58
N MET A 341 -13.06 -38.07 2.89
CA MET A 341 -12.93 -39.14 3.88
C MET A 341 -14.25 -39.89 4.15
N GLY A 342 -15.36 -39.53 3.50
CA GLY A 342 -16.69 -40.05 3.85
C GLY A 342 -17.15 -39.67 5.26
N PHE A 343 -16.57 -38.63 5.85
CA PHE A 343 -16.90 -38.15 7.18
C PHE A 343 -18.07 -37.17 7.12
N THR A 344 -19.22 -37.57 7.66
CA THR A 344 -20.41 -36.73 7.65
C THR A 344 -20.37 -35.69 8.78
N VAL A 345 -20.36 -34.41 8.40
CA VAL A 345 -20.52 -33.27 9.31
C VAL A 345 -21.74 -32.45 8.88
N SER A 346 -22.58 -32.05 9.82
CA SER A 346 -23.67 -31.12 9.52
C SER A 346 -23.10 -29.71 9.29
N ASN A 347 -23.80 -28.86 8.54
CA ASN A 347 -23.36 -27.47 8.36
C ASN A 347 -23.29 -26.71 9.70
N GLY A 348 -24.17 -27.04 10.65
CA GLY A 348 -24.14 -26.47 12.00
C GLY A 348 -22.91 -26.90 12.80
N ASP A 349 -22.54 -28.19 12.75
CA ASP A 349 -21.32 -28.69 13.39
C ASP A 349 -20.06 -28.11 12.73
N LEU A 350 -20.06 -28.00 11.39
CA LEU A 350 -18.97 -27.34 10.65
C LEU A 350 -18.82 -25.88 11.10
N GLY A 351 -19.93 -25.15 11.20
CA GLY A 351 -19.94 -23.77 11.67
C GLY A 351 -19.41 -23.61 13.10
N ARG A 352 -19.80 -24.51 14.02
CA ARG A 352 -19.34 -24.49 15.42
C ARG A 352 -17.88 -24.93 15.59
N GLY A 353 -17.42 -25.87 14.76
CA GLY A 353 -16.03 -26.30 14.73
C GLY A 353 -15.11 -25.26 14.07
N CYS A 354 -15.65 -24.39 13.21
CA CYS A 354 -14.87 -23.35 12.52
C CYS A 354 -14.49 -22.22 13.47
N PRO A 355 -13.22 -21.78 13.50
CA PRO A 355 -12.84 -20.62 14.29
C PRO A 355 -13.65 -19.39 13.86
N SER A 356 -14.09 -18.58 14.83
CA SER A 356 -14.72 -17.30 14.53
C SER A 356 -13.70 -16.29 13.99
N GLN A 357 -14.17 -15.24 13.33
CA GLN A 357 -13.31 -14.13 12.88
C GLN A 357 -12.48 -13.55 14.03
N GLU A 358 -13.09 -13.42 15.21
CA GLU A 358 -12.41 -12.93 16.41
C GLU A 358 -11.31 -13.89 16.89
N MET A 359 -11.56 -15.20 16.86
CA MET A 359 -10.55 -16.20 17.20
C MET A 359 -9.36 -16.15 16.23
N ILE A 360 -9.63 -15.98 14.92
CA ILE A 360 -8.59 -15.81 13.90
C ILE A 360 -7.81 -14.51 14.13
N ARG A 361 -8.50 -13.40 14.45
CA ARG A 361 -7.87 -12.10 14.77
C ARG A 361 -6.92 -12.22 15.96
N VAL A 362 -7.38 -12.81 17.06
CA VAL A 362 -6.55 -13.06 18.26
C VAL A 362 -5.38 -13.99 17.93
N ALA A 363 -5.58 -14.98 17.07
CA ALA A 363 -4.50 -15.86 16.62
C ALA A 363 -3.43 -15.13 15.82
N PHE A 364 -3.78 -14.18 14.95
CA PHE A 364 -2.79 -13.34 14.29
C PHE A 364 -1.97 -12.53 15.32
N ILE A 365 -2.63 -11.88 16.28
CA ILE A 365 -1.92 -11.10 17.31
C ILE A 365 -0.96 -11.98 18.13
N LYS A 366 -1.43 -13.14 18.59
CA LYS A 366 -0.60 -14.09 19.35
C LYS A 366 0.58 -14.62 18.54
N PHE A 367 0.34 -14.97 17.27
CA PHE A 367 1.39 -15.44 16.38
C PHE A 367 2.42 -14.36 16.10
N SER A 368 2.00 -13.10 15.93
CA SER A 368 2.91 -11.98 15.71
C SER A 368 3.75 -11.66 16.95
N ALA A 369 3.17 -11.77 18.14
CA ALA A 369 3.92 -11.68 19.39
C ALA A 369 4.96 -12.82 19.51
N GLU A 370 4.63 -14.04 19.09
CA GLU A 370 5.60 -15.14 18.98
C GLU A 370 6.71 -14.84 17.98
N CYS A 371 6.37 -14.33 16.79
CA CYS A 371 7.34 -13.90 15.79
C CYS A 371 8.28 -12.81 16.32
N PHE A 372 7.75 -11.82 17.04
CA PHE A 372 8.57 -10.79 17.67
C PHE A 372 9.61 -11.39 18.63
N LEU A 373 9.15 -12.28 19.51
CA LEU A 373 10.01 -12.93 20.50
C LEU A 373 11.08 -13.82 19.83
N ALA A 374 10.70 -14.61 18.83
CA ALA A 374 11.64 -15.41 18.05
C ALA A 374 12.70 -14.53 17.37
N ARG A 375 12.30 -13.35 16.90
CA ARG A 375 13.26 -12.43 16.31
C ARG A 375 14.22 -11.84 17.34
N CYS A 376 13.75 -11.45 18.53
CA CYS A 376 14.62 -11.02 19.61
C CYS A 376 15.64 -12.10 19.99
N GLN A 377 15.22 -13.36 20.05
CA GLN A 377 16.12 -14.48 20.29
C GLN A 377 17.17 -14.62 19.18
N GLN A 378 16.77 -14.50 17.91
CA GLN A 378 17.72 -14.51 16.79
C GLN A 378 18.75 -13.37 16.86
N LEU A 379 18.38 -12.19 17.39
CA LEU A 379 19.34 -11.11 17.61
C LEU A 379 20.38 -11.50 18.66
N VAL A 380 19.95 -12.16 19.75
CA VAL A 380 20.84 -12.67 20.80
C VAL A 380 21.74 -13.78 20.27
N ASP A 381 21.16 -14.78 19.60
CA ASP A 381 21.88 -15.95 19.07
C ASP A 381 22.95 -15.54 18.05
N ASN A 382 22.66 -14.52 17.23
CA ASN A 382 23.60 -13.98 16.24
C ASN A 382 24.55 -12.91 16.80
N SER A 383 24.54 -12.66 18.12
CA SER A 383 25.37 -11.64 18.78
C SER A 383 25.23 -10.25 18.15
N ILE A 384 23.99 -9.85 17.85
CA ILE A 384 23.68 -8.56 17.23
C ILE A 384 23.56 -7.50 18.33
N HIS A 385 24.64 -6.73 18.49
CA HIS A 385 24.72 -5.63 19.45
C HIS A 385 24.42 -4.26 18.84
N GLN A 386 24.35 -4.16 17.50
CA GLN A 386 24.19 -2.90 16.78
C GLN A 386 23.10 -3.06 15.72
N ALA A 387 22.15 -2.12 15.68
CA ALA A 387 21.13 -2.02 14.65
C ALA A 387 20.84 -0.56 14.31
N ALA A 388 20.38 -0.30 13.09
CA ALA A 388 19.80 0.97 12.71
C ALA A 388 18.26 0.88 12.69
N LEU A 389 17.62 2.02 12.83
CA LEU A 389 16.17 2.18 12.83
C LEU A 389 15.73 2.87 11.54
N LEU A 390 14.77 2.28 10.82
CA LEU A 390 14.02 2.98 9.79
C LEU A 390 12.65 3.33 10.35
N GLN A 391 12.22 4.57 10.12
CA GLN A 391 10.88 5.03 10.47
C GLN A 391 10.20 5.74 9.31
N ASP A 392 8.88 5.56 9.22
CA ASP A 392 8.01 6.23 8.26
C ASP A 392 6.65 6.43 8.92
N ALA A 393 6.43 7.67 9.35
CA ALA A 393 5.19 8.16 9.90
C ALA A 393 4.41 8.88 8.80
N GLY A 394 3.19 8.40 8.53
CA GLY A 394 2.34 8.97 7.50
C GLY A 394 0.87 8.93 7.89
N HIS A 395 0.11 9.83 7.29
CA HIS A 395 -1.34 9.87 7.40
C HIS A 395 -1.95 9.56 6.03
N LYS A 396 -2.68 8.45 5.90
CA LYS A 396 -3.29 8.06 4.62
C LYS A 396 -4.68 7.48 4.81
N ASN A 397 -5.67 8.08 4.13
CA ASN A 397 -7.08 7.69 4.20
C ASN A 397 -7.64 7.73 5.64
N ASN A 398 -7.34 8.80 6.39
CA ASN A 398 -7.75 8.95 7.80
C ASN A 398 -7.23 7.82 8.71
N LEU A 399 -6.10 7.22 8.34
CA LEU A 399 -5.39 6.24 9.14
C LEU A 399 -3.94 6.70 9.29
N ASP A 400 -3.57 6.99 10.53
CA ASP A 400 -2.19 7.15 10.90
C ASP A 400 -1.48 5.80 10.83
N HIS A 401 -0.27 5.81 10.33
CA HIS A 401 0.62 4.66 10.36
C HIS A 401 2.00 5.15 10.68
N HIS A 402 2.68 4.45 11.58
CA HIS A 402 4.07 4.71 11.88
C HIS A 402 4.82 3.40 11.86
N CYS A 403 5.36 3.08 10.69
CA CYS A 403 6.11 1.86 10.47
C CYS A 403 7.51 2.00 11.07
N LYS A 404 7.94 1.00 11.85
CA LYS A 404 9.23 0.97 12.55
C LYS A 404 9.95 -0.31 12.19
N VAL A 405 11.17 -0.21 11.67
CA VAL A 405 11.93 -1.36 11.17
C VAL A 405 13.36 -1.32 11.69
N LEU A 406 13.80 -2.38 12.35
CA LEU A 406 15.22 -2.59 12.64
C LEU A 406 15.94 -3.11 11.41
N VAL A 407 17.15 -2.61 11.17
CA VAL A 407 18.08 -3.05 10.14
C VAL A 407 19.40 -3.39 10.80
N TYR A 408 19.93 -4.57 10.51
CA TYR A 408 21.18 -5.01 11.10
C TYR A 408 21.91 -5.96 10.16
N ALA A 409 23.23 -5.94 10.25
CA ALA A 409 24.11 -6.79 9.50
C ALA A 409 24.15 -8.20 10.10
N VAL A 410 24.12 -9.21 9.25
CA VAL A 410 24.34 -10.60 9.67
C VAL A 410 25.28 -11.29 8.69
N VAL A 411 25.99 -12.30 9.17
CA VAL A 411 26.73 -13.24 8.33
C VAL A 411 25.93 -14.53 8.32
N ASP A 412 25.54 -15.00 7.14
CA ASP A 412 24.74 -16.22 7.06
C ASP A 412 25.58 -17.48 7.35
N ASP A 413 24.91 -18.63 7.39
CA ASP A 413 25.50 -19.95 7.60
C ASP A 413 26.57 -20.33 6.55
N LYS A 414 26.57 -19.66 5.39
CA LYS A 414 27.57 -19.83 4.33
C LYS A 414 28.72 -18.81 4.41
N GLY A 415 28.76 -17.98 5.46
CA GLY A 415 29.77 -16.94 5.63
C GLY A 415 29.53 -15.69 4.77
N ARG A 416 28.37 -15.57 4.10
CA ARG A 416 28.05 -14.42 3.25
C ARG A 416 27.55 -13.26 4.12
N LYS A 417 28.14 -12.09 3.91
CA LYS A 417 27.69 -10.84 4.55
C LYS A 417 26.35 -10.43 3.94
N THR A 418 25.33 -10.26 4.76
CA THR A 418 23.99 -9.82 4.35
C THR A 418 23.39 -8.84 5.36
N ILE A 419 22.19 -8.36 5.06
CA ILE A 419 21.46 -7.37 5.86
C ILE A 419 20.05 -7.89 6.11
N GLU A 420 19.72 -8.04 7.38
CA GLU A 420 18.39 -8.43 7.81
C GLU A 420 17.58 -7.24 8.31
N ARG A 421 16.27 -7.42 8.25
CA ARG A 421 15.29 -6.38 8.55
C ARG A 421 14.13 -6.96 9.31
N PHE A 422 13.67 -6.23 10.31
CA PHE A 422 12.55 -6.65 11.13
C PHE A 422 11.59 -5.49 11.41
N CYS A 423 10.36 -5.61 10.94
CA CYS A 423 9.29 -4.67 11.31
C CYS A 423 8.87 -4.95 12.75
N ILE A 424 9.12 -3.97 13.62
CA ILE A 424 8.83 -4.03 15.06
C ILE A 424 7.32 -3.93 15.28
N ASP A 425 6.72 -2.91 14.68
CA ASP A 425 5.29 -2.65 14.63
C ASP A 425 4.98 -1.58 13.54
N VAL A 426 3.69 -1.35 13.28
CA VAL A 426 3.21 -0.23 12.46
C VAL A 426 2.18 0.62 13.20
N ASP A 427 2.30 0.65 14.53
CA ASP A 427 1.29 1.25 15.40
C ASP A 427 1.21 2.75 15.12
N PRO A 428 0.00 3.32 15.02
CA PRO A 428 -0.18 4.74 14.77
C PRO A 428 0.47 5.57 15.89
N CYS A 429 0.89 6.77 15.53
CA CYS A 429 1.26 7.80 16.49
C CYS A 429 0.69 9.12 15.98
N GLY A 430 0.58 10.10 16.89
CA GLY A 430 0.28 11.46 16.45
C GLY A 430 1.38 12.03 15.53
N GLY A 431 1.08 13.15 14.90
CA GLY A 431 1.95 13.76 13.89
C GLY A 431 3.07 14.63 14.47
N THR A 432 3.15 14.82 15.78
CA THR A 432 4.18 15.67 16.39
C THR A 432 5.48 14.90 16.65
N ALA A 433 6.61 15.62 16.62
CA ALA A 433 7.93 15.04 16.89
C ALA A 433 8.00 14.31 18.24
N GLU A 434 7.40 14.87 19.30
CA GLU A 434 7.40 14.25 20.64
C GLU A 434 6.58 12.94 20.64
N GLU A 435 5.40 12.93 20.01
CA GLU A 435 4.58 11.71 19.93
C GLU A 435 5.29 10.60 19.13
N ILE A 436 5.99 10.97 18.06
CA ILE A 436 6.81 10.06 17.26
C ILE A 436 7.97 9.52 18.11
N CYS A 437 8.71 10.37 18.82
CA CYS A 437 9.82 9.95 19.69
C CYS A 437 9.35 9.02 20.81
N GLN A 438 8.22 9.33 21.45
CA GLN A 438 7.61 8.48 22.48
C GLN A 438 7.16 7.13 21.90
N ALA A 439 6.62 7.10 20.68
CA ALA A 439 6.26 5.86 20.01
C ALA A 439 7.49 5.01 19.69
N LEU A 440 8.56 5.62 19.17
CA LEU A 440 9.83 4.91 18.93
C LEU A 440 10.43 4.37 20.22
N LYS A 441 10.42 5.17 21.30
CA LYS A 441 10.89 4.75 22.61
C LYS A 441 10.17 3.50 23.09
N ARG A 442 8.83 3.50 23.08
CA ARG A 442 8.05 2.32 23.50
C ARG A 442 8.42 1.07 22.71
N SER A 443 8.54 1.18 21.39
CA SER A 443 8.90 0.06 20.52
C SER A 443 10.32 -0.46 20.77
N ILE A 444 11.29 0.44 20.99
CA ILE A 444 12.70 0.07 21.25
C ILE A 444 12.90 -0.45 22.67
N ASP A 445 12.27 0.15 23.69
CA ASP A 445 12.32 -0.35 25.07
C ASP A 445 11.80 -1.80 25.15
N ARG A 446 10.76 -2.12 24.38
CA ARG A 446 10.24 -3.49 24.25
C ARG A 446 11.27 -4.46 23.67
N VAL A 447 12.07 -4.02 22.69
CA VAL A 447 13.17 -4.82 22.12
C VAL A 447 14.32 -4.95 23.13
N LYS A 448 14.76 -3.84 23.75
CA LYS A 448 15.84 -3.80 24.74
C LYS A 448 15.53 -4.65 25.98
N THR A 449 14.25 -4.81 26.35
CA THR A 449 13.85 -5.74 27.42
C THR A 449 14.29 -7.18 27.14
N ARG A 450 14.44 -7.56 25.86
CA ARG A 450 14.86 -8.90 25.41
C ARG A 450 16.28 -8.95 24.87
N VAL A 451 16.80 -7.81 24.42
CA VAL A 451 18.16 -7.66 23.92
C VAL A 451 18.80 -6.43 24.60
N PRO A 452 19.17 -6.52 25.89
CA PRO A 452 19.60 -5.37 26.68
C PRO A 452 20.83 -4.65 26.10
N ASP A 453 21.73 -5.41 25.47
CA ASP A 453 22.97 -4.89 24.89
C ASP A 453 22.78 -4.31 23.47
N LEU A 454 21.55 -4.24 22.96
CA LEU A 454 21.27 -3.69 21.64
C LEU A 454 21.41 -2.16 21.64
N LYS A 455 22.40 -1.67 20.90
CA LYS A 455 22.58 -0.25 20.60
C LYS A 455 21.91 0.10 19.28
N ILE A 456 21.07 1.13 19.29
CA ILE A 456 20.56 1.73 18.06
C ILE A 456 21.58 2.78 17.60
N ILE A 457 22.33 2.44 16.57
CA ILE A 457 23.47 3.22 16.06
C ILE A 457 23.09 4.21 14.97
N GLY A 458 21.85 4.17 14.48
CA GLY A 458 21.41 5.12 13.49
C GLY A 458 19.91 5.14 13.27
N ILE A 459 19.42 6.24 12.71
CA ILE A 459 18.03 6.38 12.27
C ILE A 459 17.96 6.93 10.84
N THR A 460 17.10 6.35 10.01
CA THR A 460 16.77 6.87 8.68
C THR A 460 15.27 7.16 8.62
N GLY A 461 14.90 8.35 8.17
CA GLY A 461 13.51 8.78 8.03
C GLY A 461 13.33 9.90 7.00
N ASP A 462 12.08 10.31 6.77
CA ASP A 462 11.76 11.41 5.87
C ASP A 462 12.35 12.76 6.38
N SER A 463 12.65 13.69 5.47
CA SER A 463 13.06 15.08 5.75
C SER A 463 11.90 16.09 5.70
N GLY A 464 10.64 15.65 5.54
CA GLY A 464 9.43 16.47 5.55
C GLY A 464 8.53 16.29 6.79
N GLY A 465 7.71 17.30 7.12
CA GLY A 465 6.60 17.19 8.10
C GLY A 465 6.98 17.34 9.59
N GLY A 466 6.10 16.87 10.48
CA GLY A 466 6.34 16.83 11.93
C GLY A 466 7.27 15.70 12.40
N GLY A 467 7.53 14.72 11.53
CA GLY A 467 8.40 13.57 11.75
C GLY A 467 9.78 13.67 11.09
N LYS A 468 10.26 14.90 10.81
CA LYS A 468 11.58 15.16 10.24
C LYS A 468 12.68 14.52 11.08
N VAL A 469 13.44 13.60 10.51
CA VAL A 469 14.44 12.80 11.24
C VAL A 469 15.47 13.65 12.00
N GLN A 470 15.82 14.82 11.48
CA GLN A 470 16.77 15.76 12.08
C GLN A 470 16.24 16.29 13.43
N GLY A 471 14.94 16.57 13.51
CA GLY A 471 14.29 17.02 14.75
C GLY A 471 14.03 15.87 15.74
N LEU A 472 14.00 14.63 15.26
CA LEU A 472 13.83 13.45 16.12
C LEU A 472 15.15 13.01 16.75
N PHE A 473 16.26 13.13 16.02
CA PHE A 473 17.53 12.53 16.38
C PHE A 473 18.03 12.92 17.78
N ASP A 474 18.17 14.22 18.04
CA ASP A 474 18.66 14.72 19.34
C ASP A 474 17.74 14.27 20.48
N ARG A 475 16.43 14.33 20.26
CA ARG A 475 15.43 13.90 21.23
C ARG A 475 15.48 12.39 21.50
N LEU A 476 15.77 11.58 20.49
CA LEU A 476 15.92 10.13 20.64
C LEU A 476 17.20 9.75 21.37
N VAL A 477 18.27 10.54 21.23
CA VAL A 477 19.50 10.41 22.03
C VAL A 477 19.21 10.74 23.50
N GLU A 478 18.48 11.84 23.78
CA GLU A 478 18.05 12.20 25.14
C GLU A 478 17.19 11.12 25.80
N LEU A 479 16.35 10.43 25.02
CA LEU A 479 15.44 9.37 25.49
C LEU A 479 16.10 7.98 25.61
N ASP A 480 17.41 7.88 25.39
CA ASP A 480 18.19 6.62 25.30
C ASP A 480 17.59 5.62 24.30
N VAL A 481 16.98 6.13 23.23
CA VAL A 481 16.53 5.28 22.11
C VAL A 481 17.68 5.03 21.15
N ILE A 482 18.42 6.10 20.83
CA ILE A 482 19.62 6.08 20.00
C ILE A 482 20.86 6.25 20.88
N ASP A 483 21.89 5.45 20.63
CA ASP A 483 23.15 5.55 21.36
C ASP A 483 23.81 6.91 21.12
N LYS A 484 24.27 7.58 22.18
CA LYS A 484 24.81 8.94 22.09
C LYS A 484 26.11 9.01 21.28
N GLU A 485 26.97 8.01 21.42
CA GLU A 485 28.33 7.99 20.86
C GLU A 485 28.31 7.42 19.45
N TRP A 486 27.54 6.36 19.23
CA TRP A 486 27.44 5.69 17.93
C TRP A 486 26.33 6.26 17.04
N GLY A 487 25.40 7.02 17.62
CA GLY A 487 24.18 7.47 16.97
C GLY A 487 24.42 8.37 15.77
N ARG A 488 23.74 8.05 14.68
CA ARG A 488 23.75 8.79 13.43
C ARG A 488 22.33 9.02 12.93
N PHE A 489 22.12 10.05 12.13
CA PHE A 489 20.88 10.15 11.36
C PHE A 489 21.20 10.31 9.88
N VAL A 490 20.32 9.75 9.06
CA VAL A 490 20.36 9.91 7.60
C VAL A 490 18.98 10.34 7.14
N ARG A 491 18.92 11.41 6.35
CA ARG A 491 17.68 11.77 5.64
C ARG A 491 17.45 10.69 4.57
N CYS A 492 16.22 10.21 4.42
CA CYS A 492 15.87 9.29 3.34
C CYS A 492 16.29 9.90 2.01
N LEU A 493 17.31 9.31 1.39
CA LEU A 493 17.98 9.95 0.26
C LEU A 493 17.08 10.10 -0.96
N LEU A 494 16.16 9.15 -1.19
CA LEU A 494 15.17 9.28 -2.25
C LEU A 494 14.27 10.49 -2.00
N HIS A 495 13.87 10.73 -0.75
CA HIS A 495 13.10 11.91 -0.41
C HIS A 495 13.95 13.18 -0.55
N ALA A 496 15.19 13.17 -0.05
CA ALA A 496 16.11 14.31 -0.17
C ALA A 496 16.34 14.72 -1.63
N LEU A 497 16.63 13.76 -2.52
CA LEU A 497 16.79 14.00 -3.96
C LEU A 497 15.47 14.50 -4.58
N ASN A 498 14.33 13.90 -4.23
CA ASN A 498 13.02 14.37 -4.69
C ASN A 498 12.77 15.82 -4.27
N LYS A 499 13.15 16.21 -3.05
CA LYS A 499 13.03 17.59 -2.57
C LYS A 499 13.89 18.56 -3.35
N CYS A 500 15.09 18.14 -3.79
CA CYS A 500 15.93 18.96 -4.64
C CYS A 500 15.24 19.33 -5.97
N ILE A 501 14.62 18.35 -6.65
CA ILE A 501 13.85 18.63 -7.88
C ILE A 501 12.56 19.39 -7.57
N GLU A 502 11.84 19.04 -6.51
CA GLU A 502 10.60 19.71 -6.12
C GLU A 502 10.82 21.21 -5.88
N ASN A 503 11.80 21.56 -5.05
CA ASN A 503 12.16 22.93 -4.75
C ASN A 503 12.67 23.65 -6.00
N ALA A 504 13.59 23.06 -6.77
CA ALA A 504 14.05 23.63 -8.03
C ALA A 504 12.89 23.93 -8.99
N SER A 505 11.99 22.98 -9.17
CA SER A 505 10.82 23.14 -10.03
C SER A 505 9.85 24.19 -9.48
N LYS A 506 9.61 24.21 -8.18
CA LYS A 506 8.73 25.19 -7.51
C LYS A 506 9.25 26.60 -7.66
N PHE A 507 10.55 26.80 -7.46
CA PHE A 507 11.18 28.10 -7.57
C PHE A 507 11.33 28.56 -9.02
N THR A 508 11.51 27.66 -9.99
CA THR A 508 11.59 28.05 -11.42
C THR A 508 10.22 28.20 -12.08
N PHE A 509 9.29 27.27 -11.84
CA PHE A 509 8.03 27.13 -12.58
C PHE A 509 6.77 27.47 -11.77
N GLY A 510 6.91 27.71 -10.47
CA GLY A 510 5.82 28.02 -9.56
C GLY A 510 5.32 26.82 -8.77
N GLU A 511 4.41 27.09 -7.83
CA GLU A 511 3.88 26.06 -6.92
C GLU A 511 3.30 24.87 -7.67
N GLN A 512 3.62 23.68 -7.17
CA GLN A 512 3.10 22.43 -7.69
C GLN A 512 1.82 22.05 -6.93
N GLY A 513 0.83 21.50 -7.62
CA GLY A 513 -0.35 20.93 -6.96
C GLY A 513 -1.68 21.17 -7.66
N LEU A 514 -2.75 20.65 -7.04
CA LEU A 514 -4.11 20.71 -7.57
C LEU A 514 -4.54 22.16 -7.76
N GLY A 515 -4.83 22.52 -9.00
CA GLY A 515 -5.35 23.85 -9.37
C GLY A 515 -4.28 24.84 -9.85
N ASN A 516 -3.00 24.47 -9.82
CA ASN A 516 -1.93 25.25 -10.44
C ASN A 516 -1.75 24.82 -11.90
N VAL A 517 -1.45 25.78 -12.78
CA VAL A 517 -1.17 25.49 -14.19
C VAL A 517 0.33 25.26 -14.34
N CYS A 518 0.76 24.02 -14.05
CA CYS A 518 2.17 23.62 -14.05
C CYS A 518 2.35 22.22 -14.64
N ALA A 519 3.61 21.86 -14.92
CA ALA A 519 3.99 20.54 -15.42
C ALA A 519 3.39 19.39 -14.58
N ALA A 520 3.44 19.49 -13.25
CA ALA A 520 2.92 18.44 -12.37
C ALA A 520 1.42 18.20 -12.52
N GLN A 521 0.63 19.28 -12.63
CA GLN A 521 -0.82 19.19 -12.85
C GLN A 521 -1.15 18.60 -14.22
N LEU A 522 -0.38 18.98 -15.25
CA LEU A 522 -0.54 18.42 -16.60
C LEU A 522 -0.32 16.90 -16.58
N LEU A 523 0.77 16.43 -15.98
CA LEU A 523 1.06 14.99 -15.86
C LEU A 523 -0.03 14.25 -15.09
N TYR A 524 -0.50 14.82 -13.98
CA TYR A 524 -1.61 14.26 -13.22
C TYR A 524 -2.88 14.13 -14.07
N ASN A 525 -3.25 15.18 -14.80
CA ASN A 525 -4.45 15.17 -15.64
C ASN A 525 -4.33 14.18 -16.81
N ALA A 526 -3.18 14.13 -17.49
CA ALA A 526 -2.90 13.21 -18.58
C ALA A 526 -3.05 11.75 -18.13
N VAL A 527 -2.40 11.38 -17.02
CA VAL A 527 -2.48 10.02 -16.50
C VAL A 527 -3.86 9.70 -15.91
N THR A 528 -4.53 10.68 -15.28
CA THR A 528 -5.89 10.51 -14.77
C THR A 528 -6.88 10.22 -15.91
N LEU A 529 -6.82 10.99 -17.00
CA LEU A 529 -7.63 10.77 -18.20
C LEU A 529 -7.44 9.33 -18.71
N PHE A 530 -6.18 8.93 -18.92
CA PHE A 530 -5.81 7.60 -19.41
C PHE A 530 -6.34 6.47 -18.51
N LYS A 531 -6.13 6.57 -17.20
CA LYS A 531 -6.59 5.56 -16.22
C LYS A 531 -8.11 5.48 -16.13
N LYS A 532 -8.81 6.60 -16.31
CA LYS A 532 -10.26 6.63 -16.24
C LYS A 532 -10.89 6.04 -17.49
N VAL A 533 -10.36 6.31 -18.68
CA VAL A 533 -10.76 5.62 -19.92
C VAL A 533 -10.62 4.11 -19.72
N LYS A 534 -9.47 3.65 -19.23
CA LYS A 534 -9.24 2.23 -18.89
C LYS A 534 -10.23 1.69 -17.84
N LYS A 535 -10.57 2.48 -16.82
CA LYS A 535 -11.51 2.06 -15.77
C LYS A 535 -12.94 1.90 -16.32
N VAL A 536 -13.33 2.72 -17.29
CA VAL A 536 -14.69 2.74 -17.85
C VAL A 536 -14.93 1.59 -18.82
N GLY A 537 -14.01 1.34 -19.76
CA GLY A 537 -14.20 0.33 -20.82
C GLY A 537 -13.10 -0.72 -20.93
N GLY A 538 -12.28 -0.89 -19.90
CA GLY A 538 -11.17 -1.85 -19.93
C GLY A 538 -10.02 -1.43 -20.84
N LEU A 539 -9.13 -2.37 -21.15
CA LEU A 539 -7.99 -2.14 -22.04
C LEU A 539 -8.42 -1.97 -23.50
N GLU A 540 -9.50 -2.64 -23.91
CA GLU A 540 -10.02 -2.62 -25.27
C GLU A 540 -10.55 -1.23 -25.65
N LEU A 541 -11.38 -0.60 -24.81
CA LEU A 541 -11.86 0.76 -25.09
C LEU A 541 -10.70 1.77 -25.18
N LEU A 542 -9.70 1.62 -24.31
CA LEU A 542 -8.53 2.47 -24.32
C LEU A 542 -7.76 2.32 -25.64
N ASP A 543 -7.55 1.09 -26.13
CA ASP A 543 -6.88 0.86 -27.41
C ASP A 543 -7.68 1.42 -28.59
N ILE A 544 -9.00 1.21 -28.60
CA ILE A 544 -9.89 1.73 -29.64
C ILE A 544 -9.80 3.25 -29.70
N GLN A 545 -9.97 3.95 -28.57
CA GLN A 545 -9.92 5.41 -28.53
C GLN A 545 -8.53 5.94 -28.91
N PHE A 546 -7.47 5.26 -28.45
CA PHE A 546 -6.10 5.65 -28.77
C PHE A 546 -5.78 5.47 -30.26
N ASN A 547 -6.19 4.35 -30.86
CA ASN A 547 -6.03 4.10 -32.29
C ASN A 547 -6.85 5.05 -33.14
N GLN A 548 -8.07 5.38 -32.74
CA GLN A 548 -8.89 6.40 -33.42
C GLN A 548 -8.21 7.77 -33.42
N VAL A 549 -7.61 8.17 -32.28
CA VAL A 549 -6.84 9.41 -32.18
C VAL A 549 -5.62 9.38 -33.12
N ILE A 550 -4.88 8.25 -33.15
CA ILE A 550 -3.73 8.09 -34.04
C ILE A 550 -4.14 8.13 -35.51
N GLU A 551 -5.22 7.44 -35.88
CA GLU A 551 -5.75 7.39 -37.24
C GLU A 551 -6.18 8.78 -37.71
N LYS A 552 -6.94 9.50 -36.87
CA LYS A 552 -7.31 10.89 -37.13
C LYS A 552 -6.10 11.80 -37.27
N LEU A 553 -5.16 11.75 -36.34
CA LEU A 553 -3.90 12.51 -36.44
C LEU A 553 -3.10 12.22 -37.73
N ASN A 554 -3.25 11.03 -38.32
CA ASN A 554 -2.52 10.65 -39.52
C ASN A 554 -3.25 11.03 -40.82
N ASN A 555 -4.58 10.98 -40.82
CA ASN A 555 -5.40 11.02 -42.03
C ASN A 555 -6.32 12.24 -42.14
N ASP A 556 -6.49 13.00 -41.05
CA ASP A 556 -7.37 14.18 -40.98
C ASP A 556 -6.51 15.46 -41.00
N ASP A 557 -6.62 16.23 -42.09
CA ASP A 557 -5.77 17.41 -42.32
C ASP A 557 -6.02 18.53 -41.28
N ASP A 558 -7.24 18.65 -40.76
CA ASP A 558 -7.56 19.64 -39.72
C ASP A 558 -6.86 19.28 -38.40
N TRP A 559 -6.84 18.00 -38.04
CA TRP A 559 -6.13 17.52 -36.84
C TRP A 559 -4.62 17.69 -36.98
N ARG A 560 -4.08 17.47 -38.18
CA ARG A 560 -2.65 17.68 -38.48
C ARG A 560 -2.27 19.15 -38.39
N LEU A 561 -3.08 20.03 -38.99
CA LEU A 561 -2.86 21.47 -38.93
C LEU A 561 -2.97 22.00 -37.50
N GLU A 562 -3.96 21.53 -36.72
CA GLU A 562 -4.05 21.88 -35.30
C GLU A 562 -2.85 21.34 -34.51
N ALA A 563 -2.41 20.10 -34.76
CA ALA A 563 -1.24 19.52 -34.09
C ALA A 563 0.04 20.31 -34.38
N GLU A 564 0.28 20.65 -35.64
CA GLU A 564 1.44 21.43 -36.08
C GLU A 564 1.41 22.85 -35.49
N THR A 565 0.25 23.50 -35.49
CA THR A 565 0.09 24.87 -34.95
C THR A 565 0.16 24.92 -33.42
N SER A 566 -0.34 23.88 -32.74
CA SER A 566 -0.40 23.85 -31.28
C SER A 566 0.93 23.46 -30.63
N SER A 567 1.71 22.57 -31.26
CA SER A 567 3.04 22.16 -30.77
C SER A 567 3.97 21.72 -31.92
N PRO A 568 4.64 22.67 -32.58
CA PRO A 568 5.45 22.39 -33.78
C PRO A 568 6.59 21.40 -33.53
N SER A 569 7.25 21.43 -32.36
CA SER A 569 8.35 20.49 -32.07
C SER A 569 7.83 19.08 -31.83
N ALA A 570 6.74 18.93 -31.06
CA ALA A 570 6.14 17.61 -30.82
C ALA A 570 5.63 16.98 -32.12
N PHE A 571 5.06 17.79 -33.03
CA PHE A 571 4.63 17.33 -34.35
C PHE A 571 5.80 16.89 -35.23
N ALA A 572 6.87 17.70 -35.31
CA ALA A 572 8.07 17.36 -36.06
C ALA A 572 8.74 16.08 -35.55
N GLU A 573 8.82 15.90 -34.23
CA GLU A 573 9.37 14.69 -33.60
C GLU A 573 8.52 13.46 -33.87
N ARG A 574 7.20 13.58 -33.76
CA ARG A 574 6.27 12.51 -34.16
C ARG A 574 6.48 12.10 -35.62
N ALA A 575 6.63 13.08 -36.52
CA ALA A 575 6.88 12.82 -37.93
C ALA A 575 8.22 12.11 -38.15
N ALA A 576 9.27 12.54 -37.44
CA ALA A 576 10.60 11.92 -37.47
C ALA A 576 10.58 10.48 -36.93
N ASN A 577 9.95 10.24 -35.78
CA ASN A 577 9.81 8.91 -35.20
C ASN A 577 9.01 7.97 -36.12
N ARG A 578 7.99 8.49 -36.79
CA ARG A 578 7.25 7.73 -37.81
C ARG A 578 8.15 7.39 -39.01
N ALA A 579 8.92 8.34 -39.51
CA ALA A 579 9.88 8.11 -40.58
C ALA A 579 10.94 7.06 -40.18
N ALA A 580 11.50 7.17 -38.98
CA ALA A 580 12.47 6.22 -38.43
C ALA A 580 11.87 4.82 -38.25
N SER A 581 10.66 4.70 -37.69
CA SER A 581 9.98 3.40 -37.56
C SER A 581 9.67 2.75 -38.91
N ARG A 582 9.38 3.55 -39.94
CA ARG A 582 9.16 3.08 -41.31
C ARG A 582 10.47 2.63 -41.95
N ALA A 583 11.56 3.36 -41.73
CA ALA A 583 12.90 2.99 -42.19
C ALA A 583 13.38 1.69 -41.53
N ALA A 584 13.26 1.57 -40.20
CA ALA A 584 13.59 0.34 -39.46
C ALA A 584 12.77 -0.86 -39.95
N SER A 585 11.48 -0.69 -40.25
CA SER A 585 10.65 -1.77 -40.83
C SER A 585 11.03 -2.18 -42.26
N LEU A 586 11.75 -1.32 -42.98
CA LEU A 586 12.28 -1.61 -44.33
C LEU A 586 13.64 -2.31 -44.25
N ASP A 587 14.45 -2.00 -43.23
CA ASP A 587 15.77 -2.61 -43.01
C ASP A 587 15.69 -3.96 -42.26
N ASP A 588 14.63 -4.20 -41.48
CA ASP A 588 14.31 -5.50 -40.84
C ASP A 588 13.94 -6.61 -41.86
N LEU A 589 13.97 -6.31 -43.17
CA LEU A 589 13.87 -7.32 -44.23
C LEU A 589 15.23 -7.92 -44.63
N ASP A 590 16.37 -7.45 -44.09
CA ASP A 590 17.69 -7.96 -44.54
C ASP A 590 18.82 -8.01 -43.48
N ALA A 591 18.56 -7.89 -42.18
CA ALA A 591 19.62 -7.96 -41.17
C ALA A 591 19.25 -8.80 -39.94
N GLY A 592 19.86 -9.99 -39.85
CA GLY A 592 20.02 -10.71 -38.60
C GLY A 592 21.09 -10.03 -37.72
N ASP A 593 20.90 -10.18 -36.42
CA ASP A 593 21.82 -9.84 -35.31
C ASP A 593 22.01 -8.36 -34.97
N PHE A 594 21.35 -7.93 -33.88
CA PHE A 594 21.92 -6.94 -32.97
C PHE A 594 21.41 -7.12 -31.52
N GLU A 595 22.29 -7.58 -30.64
CA GLU A 595 22.14 -7.57 -29.18
C GLU A 595 22.81 -6.30 -28.59
N GLY A 596 22.21 -5.73 -27.53
CA GLY A 596 22.93 -4.85 -26.60
C GLY A 596 22.28 -3.49 -26.36
N GLY A 597 21.34 -3.42 -25.40
CA GLY A 597 20.82 -2.16 -24.88
C GLY A 597 20.04 -2.37 -23.59
N ALA A 598 20.64 -2.01 -22.45
CA ALA A 598 20.03 -2.13 -21.12
C ALA A 598 18.76 -1.27 -21.02
N ARG A 599 17.60 -1.92 -20.95
CA ARG A 599 16.29 -1.28 -20.78
C ARG A 599 16.09 -0.80 -19.33
N PRO A 600 15.41 0.34 -19.11
CA PRO A 600 15.03 0.79 -17.77
C PRO A 600 14.11 -0.22 -17.07
N LEU A 601 14.21 -0.27 -15.74
CA LEU A 601 13.43 -1.11 -14.82
C LEU A 601 11.91 -0.84 -14.88
N GLU A 602 11.22 -1.35 -15.90
CA GLU A 602 9.75 -1.49 -15.92
C GLU A 602 9.25 -2.89 -15.49
N GLU A 603 10.13 -3.82 -15.12
CA GLU A 603 9.70 -5.19 -14.82
C GLU A 603 9.18 -5.47 -13.40
N GLN A 604 8.98 -4.47 -12.54
CA GLN A 604 8.60 -4.73 -11.14
C GLN A 604 7.10 -4.72 -10.82
N ASN A 605 6.17 -4.39 -11.72
CA ASN A 605 4.73 -4.56 -11.42
C ASN A 605 3.87 -4.82 -12.66
N GLY A 606 3.51 -6.09 -12.86
CA GLY A 606 2.52 -6.54 -13.84
C GLY A 606 3.16 -7.07 -15.12
N GLY A 607 2.72 -8.25 -15.57
CA GLY A 607 3.20 -8.82 -16.84
C GLY A 607 2.98 -7.84 -17.99
N ALA A 608 4.08 -7.35 -18.55
CA ALA A 608 4.09 -6.60 -19.78
C ALA A 608 4.90 -7.41 -20.80
N ASP A 609 4.15 -7.97 -21.73
CA ASP A 609 4.54 -8.34 -23.07
C ASP A 609 5.17 -7.09 -23.73
N THR A 610 6.49 -6.97 -23.70
CA THR A 610 7.20 -5.78 -24.23
C THR A 610 7.55 -5.99 -25.69
N GLY A 611 6.61 -5.60 -26.56
CA GLY A 611 6.90 -4.71 -27.69
C GLY A 611 8.06 -5.08 -28.63
N SER A 612 8.18 -6.34 -29.03
CA SER A 612 8.78 -6.72 -30.30
C SER A 612 7.68 -7.39 -31.13
N SER A 613 6.71 -6.60 -31.57
CA SER A 613 5.80 -7.02 -32.63
C SER A 613 6.50 -6.77 -33.95
N SER A 614 7.03 -7.83 -34.55
CA SER A 614 7.49 -7.89 -35.94
C SER A 614 6.56 -7.09 -36.85
N ALA A 615 7.12 -6.15 -37.61
CA ALA A 615 6.43 -5.14 -38.41
C ALA A 615 5.70 -5.64 -39.67
N SER A 616 5.47 -6.94 -39.81
CA SER A 616 4.79 -7.51 -40.98
C SER A 616 3.28 -7.62 -40.78
N GLY A 617 2.60 -6.47 -40.85
CA GLY A 617 1.18 -6.41 -41.24
C GLY A 617 0.28 -5.70 -40.23
N GLY A 618 -0.17 -4.48 -40.58
CA GLY A 618 -1.45 -3.87 -40.16
C GLY A 618 -1.87 -3.88 -38.69
N GLY A 619 -0.99 -4.23 -37.75
CA GLY A 619 -1.35 -4.46 -36.36
C GLY A 619 -1.71 -3.16 -35.66
N GLU A 620 -2.88 -3.12 -35.04
CA GLU A 620 -3.33 -2.04 -34.17
C GLU A 620 -2.26 -1.70 -33.11
N LYS A 621 -1.89 -0.41 -33.01
CA LYS A 621 -0.98 0.04 -31.95
C LYS A 621 -1.72 -0.06 -30.61
N LYS A 622 -1.21 -0.88 -29.69
CA LYS A 622 -1.79 -0.95 -28.34
C LYS A 622 -1.44 0.33 -27.57
N ALA A 623 -2.39 0.88 -26.82
CA ALA A 623 -2.13 2.01 -25.94
C ALA A 623 -1.11 1.61 -24.86
N PRO A 624 -0.25 2.55 -24.40
CA PRO A 624 0.75 2.28 -23.37
C PRO A 624 0.17 1.51 -22.18
N ARG A 625 0.79 0.37 -21.86
CA ARG A 625 0.43 -0.42 -20.69
C ARG A 625 1.26 0.04 -19.50
N GLY A 626 0.75 -0.13 -18.28
CA GLY A 626 1.53 0.14 -17.07
C GLY A 626 1.62 1.60 -16.62
N VAL A 627 0.95 2.56 -17.27
CA VAL A 627 0.95 3.98 -16.85
C VAL A 627 0.61 4.13 -15.35
N GLN A 628 1.61 4.50 -14.54
CA GLN A 628 1.46 4.69 -13.10
C GLN A 628 1.01 6.12 -12.80
N MET A 629 0.24 6.30 -11.72
CA MET A 629 -0.21 7.65 -11.36
C MET A 629 1.03 8.37 -10.81
N PRO A 630 1.42 9.52 -11.36
CA PRO A 630 2.48 10.30 -10.77
C PRO A 630 2.13 10.63 -9.32
N ASN A 631 3.01 10.29 -8.39
CA ASN A 631 2.98 10.81 -7.04
C ASN A 631 3.90 12.03 -7.00
N TRP A 632 3.33 13.19 -6.68
CA TRP A 632 4.03 14.47 -6.74
C TRP A 632 5.20 14.57 -5.77
N MET A 633 5.16 13.80 -4.68
CA MET A 633 6.27 13.69 -3.73
C MET A 633 7.35 12.68 -4.19
N ARG A 634 7.21 12.08 -5.38
CA ARG A 634 8.11 11.02 -5.88
C ARG A 634 8.44 11.24 -7.36
N TRP A 635 9.56 11.91 -7.61
CA TRP A 635 9.98 12.25 -8.96
C TRP A 635 10.30 11.04 -9.84
N ASN A 636 10.70 9.91 -9.25
CA ASN A 636 10.83 8.65 -9.98
C ASN A 636 9.51 8.11 -10.58
N SER A 637 8.35 8.62 -10.14
CA SER A 637 7.06 8.37 -10.80
C SER A 637 6.63 9.51 -11.73
N MET A 638 7.06 10.74 -11.44
CA MET A 638 6.80 11.92 -12.26
C MET A 638 7.58 11.87 -13.58
N LEU A 639 8.86 11.54 -13.54
CA LEU A 639 9.77 11.59 -14.69
C LEU A 639 9.40 10.56 -15.77
N PRO A 640 9.09 9.28 -15.46
CA PRO A 640 8.53 8.37 -16.46
C PRO A 640 7.21 8.87 -17.05
N ALA A 641 6.33 9.47 -16.24
CA ALA A 641 5.11 10.08 -16.75
C ALA A 641 5.41 11.29 -17.65
N ALA A 642 6.41 12.10 -17.33
CA ALA A 642 6.88 13.22 -18.13
C ALA A 642 7.42 12.77 -19.48
N ARG A 643 8.28 11.75 -19.51
CA ARG A 643 8.81 11.14 -20.75
C ARG A 643 7.67 10.59 -21.61
N LEU A 644 6.76 9.84 -21.02
CA LEU A 644 5.59 9.29 -21.72
C LEU A 644 4.70 10.40 -22.31
N VAL A 645 4.45 11.46 -21.54
CA VAL A 645 3.62 12.59 -21.99
C VAL A 645 4.32 13.44 -23.04
N LEU A 646 5.65 13.59 -23.00
CA LEU A 646 6.41 14.25 -24.06
C LEU A 646 6.40 13.42 -25.35
N GLU A 647 6.60 12.10 -25.25
CA GLU A 647 6.57 11.17 -26.37
C GLU A 647 5.19 11.12 -27.04
N LEU A 648 4.13 11.13 -26.25
CA LEU A 648 2.74 11.01 -26.69
C LEU A 648 1.97 12.32 -26.52
N TRP A 649 2.66 13.46 -26.63
CA TRP A 649 2.09 14.78 -26.36
C TRP A 649 0.83 15.03 -27.19
N LEU A 650 0.90 14.76 -28.49
CA LEU A 650 -0.23 14.94 -29.39
C LEU A 650 -1.36 13.94 -29.10
N GLU A 651 -1.05 12.67 -28.82
CA GLU A 651 -2.08 11.70 -28.46
C GLU A 651 -2.81 12.05 -27.17
N PHE A 652 -2.12 12.49 -26.12
CA PHE A 652 -2.78 12.93 -24.90
C PHE A 652 -3.66 14.15 -25.12
N ARG A 653 -3.19 15.12 -25.91
CA ARG A 653 -3.97 16.29 -26.31
C ARG A 653 -5.26 15.87 -27.01
N PHE A 654 -5.14 15.11 -28.09
CA PHE A 654 -6.29 14.76 -28.93
C PHE A 654 -7.19 13.69 -28.30
N LEU A 655 -6.68 12.86 -27.39
CA LEU A 655 -7.51 12.03 -26.52
C LEU A 655 -8.37 12.90 -25.58
N ALA A 656 -7.81 14.01 -25.07
CA ALA A 656 -8.58 14.96 -24.27
C ALA A 656 -9.63 15.70 -25.12
N VAL A 657 -9.30 16.08 -26.36
CA VAL A 657 -10.25 16.66 -27.34
C VAL A 657 -11.39 15.67 -27.63
N ALA A 658 -11.07 14.44 -28.01
CA ALA A 658 -12.06 13.41 -28.32
C ALA A 658 -12.95 13.09 -27.12
N ASN A 659 -12.35 12.91 -25.93
CA ASN A 659 -13.12 12.71 -24.70
C ASN A 659 -14.02 13.92 -24.42
N ARG A 660 -13.54 15.15 -24.59
CA ARG A 660 -14.34 16.35 -24.37
C ARG A 660 -15.52 16.46 -25.34
N GLN A 661 -15.29 16.19 -26.63
CA GLN A 661 -16.32 16.19 -27.68
C GLN A 661 -17.38 15.11 -27.46
N SER A 662 -17.02 13.97 -26.85
CA SER A 662 -17.95 12.87 -26.57
C SER A 662 -18.93 13.15 -25.42
N GLN A 663 -18.65 14.13 -24.56
CA GLN A 663 -19.42 14.37 -23.32
C GLN A 663 -20.49 15.45 -23.53
N LYS A 664 -21.77 15.06 -23.51
CA LYS A 664 -22.92 15.99 -23.60
C LYS A 664 -23.04 16.93 -22.38
N ASN A 665 -22.55 16.50 -21.21
CA ASN A 665 -22.56 17.27 -19.97
C ASN A 665 -21.15 17.72 -19.59
N GLY A 666 -20.84 19.02 -19.71
CA GLY A 666 -19.53 19.59 -19.34
C GLY A 666 -19.16 19.46 -17.85
N ASN A 667 -20.08 19.02 -16.99
CA ASN A 667 -19.83 18.83 -15.56
C ASN A 667 -19.28 17.45 -15.19
N SER A 668 -19.11 16.51 -16.13
CA SER A 668 -18.53 15.21 -15.77
C SER A 668 -17.08 15.39 -15.30
N TYR A 669 -16.64 14.59 -14.32
CA TYR A 669 -15.25 14.62 -13.85
C TYR A 669 -14.25 14.43 -15.00
N MET A 670 -14.60 13.59 -15.98
CA MET A 670 -13.80 13.37 -17.19
C MET A 670 -13.69 14.62 -18.07
N SER A 671 -14.80 15.35 -18.25
CA SER A 671 -14.76 16.64 -18.95
C SER A 671 -13.82 17.61 -18.24
N GLN A 672 -13.92 17.72 -16.92
CA GLN A 672 -13.08 18.64 -16.13
C GLN A 672 -11.59 18.28 -16.20
N VAL A 673 -11.25 16.98 -16.18
CA VAL A 673 -9.86 16.51 -16.33
C VAL A 673 -9.36 16.83 -17.75
N SER A 674 -10.16 16.58 -18.78
CA SER A 674 -9.82 16.94 -20.17
C SER A 674 -9.66 18.45 -20.36
N ASP A 675 -10.57 19.26 -19.83
CA ASP A 675 -10.52 20.73 -19.91
C ASP A 675 -9.27 21.25 -19.20
N SER A 676 -8.95 20.72 -18.03
CA SER A 676 -7.74 21.10 -17.27
C SER A 676 -6.45 20.68 -17.98
N LEU A 677 -6.47 19.52 -18.65
CA LEU A 677 -5.34 19.05 -19.46
C LEU A 677 -5.11 19.94 -20.68
N LEU A 678 -6.17 20.22 -21.45
CA LEU A 678 -6.12 21.08 -22.63
C LEU A 678 -5.69 22.50 -22.27
N ALA A 679 -6.21 23.06 -21.18
CA ALA A 679 -5.78 24.37 -20.68
C ALA A 679 -4.27 24.40 -20.42
N ALA A 680 -3.71 23.39 -19.74
CA ALA A 680 -2.28 23.29 -19.47
C ALA A 680 -1.44 23.09 -20.75
N MET A 681 -1.95 22.31 -21.72
CA MET A 681 -1.29 22.07 -23.01
C MET A 681 -1.38 23.25 -23.98
N ASN A 682 -2.21 24.25 -23.68
CA ASN A 682 -2.38 25.47 -24.49
C ASN A 682 -1.66 26.69 -23.90
N VAL A 683 -1.01 26.57 -22.73
CA VAL A 683 -0.26 27.67 -22.12
C VAL A 683 0.87 28.09 -23.04
N LYS A 684 0.85 29.34 -23.45
CA LYS A 684 1.87 29.98 -24.28
C LYS A 684 2.50 31.15 -23.52
N ALA A 685 3.67 31.59 -23.96
CA ALA A 685 4.28 32.80 -23.44
C ALA A 685 3.35 34.01 -23.72
N PRO A 686 3.31 35.03 -22.84
CA PRO A 686 2.57 36.26 -23.10
C PRO A 686 2.98 36.86 -24.45
N ARG A 687 2.03 37.29 -25.28
CA ARG A 687 2.33 37.91 -26.58
C ARG A 687 3.12 39.22 -26.38
N ALA A 688 4.22 39.38 -27.13
CA ALA A 688 4.85 40.67 -27.29
C ALA A 688 3.88 41.64 -28.01
N VAL A 689 3.96 42.93 -27.70
CA VAL A 689 2.99 43.97 -28.10
C VAL A 689 3.07 44.35 -29.60
N SER A 690 3.68 43.54 -30.47
CA SER A 690 3.81 43.84 -31.90
C SER A 690 3.48 42.66 -32.78
N ASP A 691 2.81 42.96 -33.90
CA ASP A 691 2.36 42.06 -34.98
C ASP A 691 3.51 41.35 -35.71
N VAL A 692 4.28 40.52 -34.99
CA VAL A 692 5.27 39.65 -35.63
C VAL A 692 4.51 38.51 -36.29
N GLU A 693 4.45 38.50 -37.62
CA GLU A 693 3.90 37.39 -38.40
C GLU A 693 4.56 36.06 -37.95
N GLY A 694 3.73 35.10 -37.54
CA GLY A 694 4.19 33.83 -36.96
C GLY A 694 4.36 33.81 -35.43
N ALA A 695 3.93 34.85 -34.70
CA ALA A 695 4.03 34.93 -33.25
C ALA A 695 3.37 33.76 -32.48
N ASP A 696 2.47 32.99 -33.09
CA ASP A 696 1.83 31.82 -32.45
C ASP A 696 2.53 30.49 -32.77
N ASN A 697 3.55 30.46 -33.64
CA ASN A 697 4.18 29.21 -34.11
C ASN A 697 5.34 28.72 -33.22
N TYR A 698 5.06 28.47 -31.94
CA TYR A 698 6.03 27.89 -31.00
C TYR A 698 5.34 26.95 -30.00
N ASP A 699 6.13 26.10 -29.34
CA ASP A 699 5.61 25.08 -28.43
C ASP A 699 5.01 25.66 -27.15
N PRO A 700 4.03 24.96 -26.55
CA PRO A 700 3.45 25.36 -25.27
C PRO A 700 4.52 25.47 -24.18
N SER A 701 4.38 26.46 -23.30
CA SER A 701 5.33 26.71 -22.22
C SER A 701 5.50 25.50 -21.30
N ILE A 702 4.42 24.79 -20.96
CA ILE A 702 4.49 23.59 -20.12
C ILE A 702 5.22 22.44 -20.84
N TYR A 703 5.14 22.34 -22.17
CA TYR A 703 5.93 21.39 -22.95
C TYR A 703 7.43 21.67 -22.79
N ILE A 704 7.83 22.94 -22.92
CA ILE A 704 9.23 23.37 -22.75
C ILE A 704 9.71 23.13 -21.30
N GLN A 705 8.86 23.38 -20.30
CA GLN A 705 9.17 23.05 -18.89
C GLN A 705 9.41 21.54 -18.70
N LEU A 706 8.57 20.68 -19.29
CA LEU A 706 8.76 19.23 -19.24
C LEU A 706 10.05 18.79 -19.94
N LEU A 707 10.42 19.41 -21.06
CA LEU A 707 11.71 19.16 -21.71
C LEU A 707 12.88 19.47 -20.77
N LEU A 708 12.82 20.58 -20.01
CA LEU A 708 13.87 20.89 -19.03
C LEU A 708 13.93 19.84 -17.91
N LEU A 709 12.77 19.45 -17.37
CA LEU A 709 12.71 18.47 -16.29
C LEU A 709 13.27 17.11 -16.72
N VAL A 710 12.94 16.66 -17.94
CA VAL A 710 13.47 15.41 -18.49
C VAL A 710 14.95 15.54 -18.84
N ALA A 711 15.38 16.66 -19.42
CA ALA A 711 16.80 16.89 -19.70
C ALA A 711 17.64 16.91 -18.42
N PHE A 712 17.23 17.66 -17.40
CA PHE A 712 17.91 17.66 -16.11
C PHE A 712 17.91 16.27 -15.45
N ALA A 713 16.80 15.54 -15.61
CA ALA A 713 16.75 14.18 -15.11
C ALA A 713 17.80 13.30 -15.79
N ASP A 714 17.74 13.20 -17.12
CA ASP A 714 18.61 12.35 -17.94
C ASP A 714 20.10 12.69 -17.77
N GLU A 715 20.45 13.98 -17.63
CA GLU A 715 21.83 14.46 -17.53
C GLU A 715 22.43 14.31 -16.12
N LEU A 716 21.59 14.22 -15.07
CA LEU A 716 22.07 14.27 -13.70
C LEU A 716 21.29 13.35 -12.77
N PHE A 717 20.02 13.67 -12.50
CA PHE A 717 19.28 13.08 -11.37
C PHE A 717 19.12 11.57 -11.46
N ASP A 718 18.86 11.06 -12.66
CA ASP A 718 18.42 9.70 -12.91
C ASP A 718 19.49 8.64 -12.55
N ASP A 719 20.76 9.01 -12.66
CA ASP A 719 21.91 8.17 -12.32
C ASP A 719 22.08 8.07 -10.79
N PHE A 720 22.09 9.21 -10.09
CA PHE A 720 22.21 9.23 -8.64
C PHE A 720 20.97 8.65 -7.94
N PHE A 721 19.77 8.87 -8.49
CA PHE A 721 18.55 8.29 -7.94
C PHE A 721 18.54 6.76 -8.06
N HIS A 722 19.04 6.21 -9.17
CA HIS A 722 19.19 4.76 -9.33
C HIS A 722 20.24 4.18 -8.41
N GLU A 723 21.37 4.86 -8.23
CA GLU A 723 22.41 4.42 -7.31
C GLU A 723 21.92 4.43 -5.85
N ALA A 724 21.06 5.39 -5.49
CA ALA A 724 20.42 5.40 -4.17
C ALA A 724 19.54 4.16 -3.94
N MET A 725 18.93 3.66 -5.01
CA MET A 725 18.17 2.41 -5.00
C MET A 725 19.03 1.16 -5.28
N ALA A 726 20.30 1.29 -5.63
CA ALA A 726 21.10 0.13 -5.96
C ALA A 726 21.33 -0.75 -4.72
N PRO A 727 21.47 -2.07 -4.89
CA PRO A 727 22.14 -2.86 -3.87
C PRO A 727 23.60 -2.44 -3.79
N ASP A 728 24.15 -2.47 -2.59
CA ASP A 728 25.60 -2.41 -2.42
C ASP A 728 26.23 -3.66 -3.05
N PRO A 729 27.19 -3.51 -3.99
CA PRO A 729 27.76 -4.62 -4.74
C PRO A 729 28.41 -5.67 -3.83
N GLU A 730 28.99 -5.26 -2.70
CA GLU A 730 29.70 -6.13 -1.76
C GLU A 730 28.76 -7.00 -0.92
N TYR A 731 27.51 -6.58 -0.78
CA TYR A 731 26.50 -7.23 0.06
C TYR A 731 25.33 -7.81 -0.75
N GLY A 732 25.39 -7.68 -2.08
CA GLY A 732 24.45 -8.27 -3.02
C GLY A 732 23.01 -7.74 -2.93
N ALA A 733 22.06 -8.42 -3.58
CA ALA A 733 20.69 -7.90 -3.72
C ALA A 733 19.94 -7.65 -2.38
N ALA A 734 20.38 -8.27 -1.27
CA ALA A 734 19.81 -8.06 0.05
C ALA A 734 20.09 -6.65 0.60
N SER A 735 21.11 -5.96 0.10
CA SER A 735 21.52 -4.61 0.50
C SER A 735 20.88 -3.49 -0.33
N HIS A 736 19.78 -3.76 -1.03
CA HIS A 736 19.02 -2.74 -1.74
C HIS A 736 18.73 -1.53 -0.85
N GLY A 737 19.24 -0.36 -1.24
CA GLY A 737 19.11 0.89 -0.48
C GLY A 737 20.04 1.07 0.71
N GLN A 738 21.06 0.20 0.84
CA GLN A 738 22.02 0.20 1.93
C GLN A 738 23.41 0.57 1.39
N THR A 739 23.48 1.72 0.72
CA THR A 739 24.68 2.19 0.00
C THR A 739 25.43 3.28 0.75
N SER A 740 25.13 3.50 2.04
CA SER A 740 25.60 4.64 2.84
C SER A 740 27.11 4.86 2.82
N ARG A 741 27.92 3.78 2.79
CA ARG A 741 29.38 3.88 2.69
C ARG A 741 29.89 4.63 1.45
N ARG A 742 29.11 4.62 0.37
CA ARG A 742 29.48 5.18 -0.93
C ARG A 742 29.01 6.62 -1.11
N TRP A 743 28.12 7.09 -0.24
CA TRP A 743 27.41 8.35 -0.47
C TRP A 743 28.22 9.60 -0.23
N SER A 744 29.31 9.55 0.54
CA SER A 744 30.24 10.69 0.58
C SER A 744 30.90 10.91 -0.79
N VAL A 745 31.24 9.84 -1.51
CA VAL A 745 31.79 9.92 -2.88
C VAL A 745 30.71 10.30 -3.90
N PHE A 746 29.51 9.71 -3.81
CA PHE A 746 28.41 10.10 -4.71
C PHE A 746 27.95 11.54 -4.50
N THR A 747 28.01 12.05 -3.28
CA THR A 747 27.71 13.46 -2.99
C THR A 747 28.72 14.38 -3.66
N PHE A 748 30.03 14.04 -3.60
CA PHE A 748 31.06 14.74 -4.35
C PHE A 748 30.81 14.71 -5.86
N LEU A 749 30.54 13.52 -6.42
CA LEU A 749 30.26 13.35 -7.85
C LEU A 749 29.01 14.14 -8.30
N LEU A 750 27.95 14.13 -7.50
CA LEU A 750 26.73 14.89 -7.78
C LEU A 750 27.04 16.39 -7.79
N LYS A 751 27.80 16.88 -6.80
CA LYS A 751 28.24 18.27 -6.78
C LYS A 751 29.09 18.63 -8.00
N LYS A 752 30.07 17.79 -8.36
CA LYS A 752 30.95 18.01 -9.53
C LYS A 752 30.15 18.08 -10.82
N ASN A 753 29.26 17.10 -11.05
CA ASN A 753 28.41 17.08 -12.25
C ASN A 753 27.46 18.27 -12.29
N LEU A 754 26.98 18.74 -11.12
CA LEU A 754 26.13 19.92 -10.99
C LEU A 754 26.91 21.22 -11.28
N ASP A 755 28.16 21.32 -10.84
CA ASP A 755 29.07 22.44 -11.16
C ASP A 755 29.39 22.48 -12.67
N GLU A 756 29.62 21.32 -13.29
CA GLU A 756 29.82 21.22 -14.75
C GLU A 756 28.57 21.62 -15.53
N LEU A 757 27.40 21.14 -15.11
CA LEU A 757 26.13 21.48 -15.75
C LEU A 757 25.81 22.98 -15.59
N GLN A 758 26.07 23.57 -14.42
CA GLN A 758 25.94 25.01 -14.17
C GLN A 758 26.77 25.82 -15.19
N LYS A 759 28.06 25.50 -15.33
CA LYS A 759 28.97 26.20 -16.28
C LYS A 759 28.45 26.13 -17.71
N ILE A 760 27.87 24.99 -18.10
CA ILE A 760 27.30 24.77 -19.43
C ILE A 760 26.08 25.66 -19.66
N VAL A 761 25.13 25.68 -18.70
CA VAL A 761 23.91 26.48 -18.86
C VAL A 761 24.17 27.97 -18.79
N GLU A 762 25.12 28.42 -17.96
CA GLU A 762 25.53 29.83 -17.86
C GLU A 762 26.19 30.30 -19.15
N ARG A 763 27.16 29.52 -19.68
CA ARG A 763 27.77 29.85 -20.98
C ARG A 763 26.73 29.92 -22.10
N LYS A 764 25.77 29.00 -22.13
CA LYS A 764 24.70 29.00 -23.14
C LYS A 764 23.75 30.20 -22.97
N LYS A 765 23.45 30.61 -21.73
CA LYS A 765 22.68 31.81 -21.41
C LYS A 765 23.39 33.08 -21.90
N ASP A 766 24.71 33.15 -21.72
CA ASP A 766 25.54 34.29 -22.15
C ASP A 766 25.78 34.33 -23.68
N GLY A 767 25.14 33.42 -24.43
CA GLY A 767 25.24 33.34 -25.89
C GLY A 767 26.53 32.71 -26.39
N HIS A 768 27.35 32.12 -25.53
CA HIS A 768 28.52 31.36 -25.98
C HIS A 768 28.08 30.09 -26.72
N VAL A 769 28.86 29.72 -27.73
CA VAL A 769 28.73 28.42 -28.39
C VAL A 769 29.11 27.33 -27.39
N VAL A 770 28.16 26.46 -27.10
CA VAL A 770 28.32 25.28 -26.25
C VAL A 770 28.00 24.07 -27.12
N ASN A 771 28.90 23.09 -27.15
CA ASN A 771 28.60 21.82 -27.81
C ASN A 771 27.55 21.07 -26.96
N LEU A 772 26.36 20.88 -27.51
CA LEU A 772 25.27 20.10 -26.91
C LEU A 772 25.07 18.76 -27.61
N GLU A 773 25.94 18.37 -28.55
CA GLU A 773 25.85 17.09 -29.28
C GLU A 773 25.91 15.91 -28.30
N ASP A 774 26.78 15.98 -27.29
CA ASP A 774 26.89 14.96 -26.24
C ASP A 774 25.76 15.04 -25.19
N ARG A 775 24.84 16.00 -25.32
CA ARG A 775 23.73 16.27 -24.37
C ARG A 775 22.40 16.46 -25.11
N PRO A 776 21.91 15.44 -25.82
CA PRO A 776 20.80 15.55 -26.76
C PRO A 776 19.49 15.99 -26.10
N SER A 777 19.28 15.64 -24.84
CA SER A 777 18.10 16.03 -24.05
C SER A 777 18.06 17.55 -23.81
N LEU A 778 19.21 18.15 -23.47
CA LEU A 778 19.38 19.58 -23.27
C LEU A 778 19.37 20.34 -24.61
N ALA A 779 19.93 19.77 -25.67
CA ALA A 779 19.82 20.30 -27.03
C ALA A 779 18.36 20.41 -27.47
N ARG A 780 17.54 19.38 -27.20
CA ARG A 780 16.10 19.37 -27.48
C ARG A 780 15.38 20.50 -26.73
N TYR A 781 15.72 20.73 -25.46
CA TYR A 781 15.19 21.84 -24.68
C TYR A 781 15.53 23.20 -25.31
N TYR A 782 16.81 23.49 -25.56
CA TYR A 782 17.22 24.80 -26.08
C TYR A 782 16.64 25.08 -27.47
N LYS A 783 16.53 24.06 -28.33
CA LYS A 783 15.88 24.21 -29.65
C LYS A 783 14.42 24.63 -29.53
N ALA A 784 13.68 24.12 -28.53
CA ALA A 784 12.31 24.54 -28.28
C ALA A 784 12.24 25.94 -27.65
N ALA A 785 13.14 26.24 -26.69
CA ALA A 785 13.23 27.56 -26.06
C ALA A 785 13.57 28.69 -27.05
N GLU A 786 14.50 28.44 -27.99
CA GLU A 786 14.91 29.41 -29.02
C GLU A 786 13.77 29.76 -30.00
N ARG A 787 12.75 28.90 -30.15
CA ARG A 787 11.55 29.18 -30.96
C ARG A 787 10.57 30.13 -30.26
N VAL A 788 10.62 30.25 -28.94
CA VAL A 788 9.78 31.19 -28.20
C VAL A 788 10.18 32.62 -28.60
N PRO A 789 9.22 33.52 -28.87
CA PRO A 789 9.53 34.91 -29.17
C PRO A 789 10.11 35.62 -27.93
N PRO A 790 11.03 36.59 -28.12
CA PRO A 790 11.46 37.46 -27.03
C PRO A 790 10.30 38.34 -26.58
N CYS A 791 10.14 38.54 -25.27
CA CYS A 791 9.06 39.38 -24.73
C CYS A 791 9.64 40.62 -24.06
N GLY A 792 10.36 41.45 -24.80
CA GLY A 792 10.90 42.72 -24.29
C GLY A 792 12.16 42.57 -23.41
N GLY A 793 12.97 41.53 -23.60
CA GLY A 793 14.31 41.41 -23.03
C GLY A 793 14.36 41.08 -21.54
N ARG A 794 13.22 40.91 -20.87
CA ARG A 794 13.15 40.63 -19.42
C ARG A 794 12.54 39.26 -19.15
N VAL A 795 13.16 38.49 -18.25
CA VAL A 795 12.69 37.18 -17.76
C VAL A 795 11.26 37.29 -17.21
N ALA A 796 10.94 38.40 -16.54
CA ALA A 796 9.65 38.73 -15.95
C ALA A 796 8.47 38.74 -16.94
N ASN A 797 8.73 38.73 -18.25
CA ASN A 797 7.71 38.75 -19.28
C ASN A 797 7.38 37.36 -19.85
N GLY A 798 8.08 36.30 -19.42
CA GLY A 798 7.74 34.91 -19.75
C GLY A 798 8.05 34.49 -21.19
N GLY A 799 8.82 35.29 -21.94
CA GLY A 799 9.25 35.02 -23.32
C GLY A 799 10.48 34.12 -23.40
N ARG A 800 11.23 34.20 -24.51
CA ARG A 800 12.49 33.44 -24.70
C ARG A 800 13.45 33.59 -23.53
N GLU A 801 13.57 34.81 -23.00
CA GLU A 801 14.48 35.16 -21.90
C GLU A 801 14.17 34.33 -20.65
N TYR A 802 12.89 34.06 -20.39
CA TYR A 802 12.46 33.20 -19.29
C TYR A 802 12.98 31.76 -19.45
N PHE A 803 12.86 31.18 -20.64
CA PHE A 803 13.34 29.81 -20.88
C PHE A 803 14.87 29.71 -21.00
N MET A 804 15.55 30.79 -21.37
CA MET A 804 17.02 30.81 -21.29
C MET A 804 17.52 30.92 -19.85
N GLU A 805 16.79 31.62 -18.98
CA GLU A 805 17.10 31.73 -17.54
C GLU A 805 16.73 30.47 -16.74
N ALA A 806 15.68 29.75 -17.16
CA ALA A 806 15.11 28.67 -16.38
C ALA A 806 16.11 27.58 -15.96
N PRO A 807 17.02 27.07 -16.82
CA PRO A 807 18.03 26.09 -16.41
C PRO A 807 18.98 26.61 -15.34
N VAL A 808 19.40 27.88 -15.42
CA VAL A 808 20.31 28.50 -14.45
C VAL A 808 19.61 28.61 -13.09
N THR A 809 18.39 29.13 -13.08
CA THR A 809 17.59 29.24 -11.85
C THR A 809 17.28 27.85 -11.27
N PHE A 810 16.90 26.90 -12.11
CA PHE A 810 16.59 25.53 -11.67
C PHE A 810 17.78 24.88 -10.97
N ILE A 811 18.97 24.97 -11.57
CA ILE A 811 20.20 24.41 -11.00
C ILE A 811 20.58 25.14 -9.70
N ARG A 812 20.44 26.48 -9.63
CA ARG A 812 20.67 27.26 -8.39
C ARG A 812 19.83 26.72 -7.23
N TYR A 813 18.52 26.57 -7.42
CA TYR A 813 17.65 26.09 -6.34
C TYR A 813 17.80 24.60 -6.07
N PHE A 814 18.13 23.79 -7.08
CA PHE A 814 18.53 22.40 -6.85
C PHE A 814 19.77 22.33 -5.96
N ARG A 815 20.79 23.17 -6.20
CA ARG A 815 22.02 23.24 -5.38
C ARG A 815 21.74 23.60 -3.93
N LEU A 816 20.87 24.57 -3.67
CA LEU A 816 20.51 24.98 -2.31
C LEU A 816 19.87 23.80 -1.56
N SER A 817 18.90 23.14 -2.18
CA SER A 817 18.27 21.96 -1.60
C SER A 817 19.20 20.74 -1.52
N PHE A 818 20.10 20.55 -2.49
CA PHE A 818 21.13 19.50 -2.44
C PHE A 818 22.08 19.73 -1.26
N LYS A 819 22.55 20.98 -1.09
CA LYS A 819 23.41 21.38 0.03
C LYS A 819 22.76 21.03 1.36
N GLU A 820 21.48 21.36 1.50
CA GLU A 820 20.74 21.16 2.73
C GLU A 820 20.35 19.70 2.97
N HIS A 821 19.78 19.00 1.99
CA HIS A 821 19.18 17.68 2.19
C HIS A 821 20.11 16.50 1.91
N VAL A 822 21.17 16.69 1.13
CA VAL A 822 22.08 15.60 0.74
C VAL A 822 23.47 15.88 1.28
N GLU A 823 24.11 16.96 0.83
CA GLU A 823 25.49 17.28 1.16
C GLU A 823 25.72 17.41 2.66
N SER A 824 24.92 18.21 3.37
CA SER A 824 25.08 18.42 4.81
C SER A 824 25.04 17.14 5.66
N VAL A 825 24.39 16.08 5.15
CA VAL A 825 24.31 14.78 5.83
C VAL A 825 25.57 13.96 5.53
N TRP A 826 25.92 13.83 4.25
CA TRP A 826 26.99 12.93 3.80
C TRP A 826 28.41 13.49 3.95
N THR A 827 28.54 14.79 4.20
CA THR A 827 29.79 15.44 4.61
C THR A 827 29.85 15.71 6.12
N SER A 828 28.82 15.33 6.88
CA SER A 828 28.86 15.47 8.34
C SER A 828 29.89 14.56 8.97
N ASP A 829 30.50 15.02 10.06
CA ASP A 829 31.55 14.32 10.80
C ASP A 829 31.12 12.89 11.21
N ARG A 830 29.85 12.74 11.61
CA ARG A 830 29.26 11.47 12.03
C ARG A 830 29.05 10.46 10.90
N ILE A 831 29.00 10.90 9.65
CA ILE A 831 28.74 10.02 8.50
C ILE A 831 30.02 9.81 7.70
N LEU A 832 30.93 10.78 7.68
CA LEU A 832 32.10 10.77 6.81
C LEU A 832 33.02 9.55 7.02
N VAL A 833 33.09 9.02 8.24
CA VAL A 833 33.85 7.78 8.55
C VAL A 833 33.38 6.58 7.73
N PHE A 834 32.15 6.58 7.20
CA PHE A 834 31.68 5.50 6.33
C PHE A 834 32.44 5.42 5.00
N ALA A 835 33.06 6.52 4.54
CA ALA A 835 33.87 6.54 3.33
C ALA A 835 35.12 5.64 3.44
N ILE A 836 35.56 5.30 4.66
CA ILE A 836 36.64 4.32 4.90
C ILE A 836 36.26 2.95 4.34
N GLY A 837 34.97 2.62 4.31
CA GLY A 837 34.48 1.37 3.75
C GLY A 837 34.27 1.37 2.25
N ASP A 838 34.49 2.48 1.52
CA ASP A 838 34.22 2.56 0.07
C ASP A 838 35.43 2.12 -0.78
N HIS A 839 36.01 3.03 -1.58
CA HIS A 839 37.12 2.71 -2.47
C HIS A 839 38.47 2.74 -1.71
N PRO A 840 39.34 1.73 -1.83
CA PRO A 840 40.53 1.58 -0.99
C PRO A 840 41.50 2.76 -1.08
N ILE A 841 41.70 3.34 -2.27
CA ILE A 841 42.57 4.52 -2.44
C ILE A 841 41.98 5.75 -1.74
N LEU A 842 40.65 5.98 -1.87
CA LEU A 842 40.00 7.13 -1.24
C LEU A 842 40.01 6.99 0.29
N ALA A 843 39.71 5.78 0.78
CA ALA A 843 39.78 5.43 2.19
C ALA A 843 41.17 5.65 2.77
N GLN A 844 42.22 5.16 2.10
CA GLN A 844 43.59 5.32 2.57
C GLN A 844 44.00 6.80 2.67
N TRP A 845 43.65 7.61 1.67
CA TRP A 845 43.97 9.05 1.71
C TRP A 845 43.18 9.82 2.76
N LEU A 846 41.91 9.47 2.97
CA LEU A 846 41.13 10.01 4.09
C LEU A 846 41.76 9.65 5.44
N LEU A 847 42.26 8.40 5.59
CA LEU A 847 42.95 7.96 6.79
C LEU A 847 44.31 8.65 6.98
N LYS A 848 45.07 8.90 5.91
CA LYS A 848 46.31 9.69 5.98
C LYS A 848 46.06 11.11 6.47
N LEU A 849 45.00 11.74 5.96
CA LEU A 849 44.57 13.06 6.40
C LEU A 849 44.16 13.07 7.88
N LEU A 850 43.34 12.10 8.29
CA LEU A 850 42.94 11.96 9.69
C LEU A 850 44.15 11.73 10.60
N HIS A 851 45.06 10.83 10.21
CA HIS A 851 46.27 10.55 10.96
C HIS A 851 47.14 11.79 11.14
N HIS A 852 47.33 12.58 10.06
CA HIS A 852 48.06 13.85 10.12
C HIS A 852 47.43 14.81 11.14
N VAL A 853 46.13 15.10 11.02
CA VAL A 853 45.47 16.05 11.93
C VAL A 853 45.50 15.59 13.40
N ILE A 854 45.43 14.27 13.64
CA ILE A 854 45.37 13.71 15.00
C ILE A 854 46.76 13.60 15.64
N ASP A 855 47.74 13.06 14.92
CA ASP A 855 49.05 12.70 15.49
C ASP A 855 50.02 13.89 15.51
N SER A 856 50.03 14.73 14.47
CA SER A 856 50.94 15.87 14.42
C SER A 856 50.38 17.14 15.08
N LEU A 857 49.09 17.14 15.48
CA LEU A 857 48.34 18.32 15.90
C LEU A 857 48.40 19.47 14.87
N GLU A 858 48.71 19.14 13.61
CA GLU A 858 48.78 20.11 12.53
C GLU A 858 47.39 20.36 11.96
N THR A 859 47.25 21.50 11.28
CA THR A 859 46.01 21.88 10.64
C THR A 859 45.91 21.25 9.25
N VAL A 860 44.69 21.12 8.72
CA VAL A 860 44.43 20.51 7.41
C VAL A 860 45.22 21.21 6.29
N GLU A 861 45.55 22.50 6.45
CA GLU A 861 46.34 23.28 5.50
C GLU A 861 47.78 22.77 5.32
N ASN A 862 48.34 22.07 6.31
CA ASN A 862 49.69 21.51 6.25
C ASN A 862 49.72 20.09 5.67
N PHE A 863 48.56 19.50 5.39
CA PHE A 863 48.49 18.14 4.86
C PHE A 863 49.07 18.08 3.44
N ALA A 864 49.99 17.15 3.21
CA ALA A 864 50.53 16.87 1.90
C ALA A 864 49.50 16.12 1.04
N TYR A 865 48.62 16.86 0.37
CA TYR A 865 47.61 16.31 -0.53
C TYR A 865 48.23 15.42 -1.63
N PRO A 866 47.47 14.43 -2.15
CA PRO A 866 47.92 13.62 -3.27
C PRO A 866 48.25 14.48 -4.50
N PRO A 867 49.08 13.95 -5.42
CA PRO A 867 49.33 14.58 -6.71
C PRO A 867 48.00 14.94 -7.42
N PRO A 868 47.92 16.11 -8.09
CA PRO A 868 46.69 16.58 -8.71
C PRO A 868 46.23 15.71 -9.89
N ASP A 869 47.09 14.82 -10.40
CA ASP A 869 46.81 13.85 -11.46
C ASP A 869 46.42 12.47 -10.93
N LEU A 870 46.42 12.25 -9.61
CA LEU A 870 45.97 10.98 -9.04
C LEU A 870 44.45 10.86 -9.16
N THR A 871 44.00 10.00 -10.08
CA THR A 871 42.60 9.66 -10.27
C THR A 871 42.31 8.20 -9.95
N VAL A 872 41.06 7.90 -9.61
CA VAL A 872 40.55 6.53 -9.39
C VAL A 872 39.33 6.29 -10.26
N ASN A 873 39.27 5.12 -10.89
CA ASN A 873 38.12 4.71 -11.69
C ASN A 873 37.15 3.90 -10.83
N LEU A 874 35.98 4.47 -10.61
CA LEU A 874 34.95 3.87 -9.77
C LEU A 874 33.96 3.11 -10.65
N LYS A 875 33.83 1.81 -10.40
CA LYS A 875 32.88 0.92 -11.08
C LYS A 875 31.46 1.13 -10.54
N TYR A 876 30.86 2.23 -10.95
CA TYR A 876 29.54 2.67 -10.49
C TYR A 876 28.50 2.39 -11.58
N ARG A 877 27.22 2.17 -11.19
CA ARG A 877 26.15 1.86 -12.15
C ARG A 877 25.44 3.12 -12.63
N LEU A 878 26.21 4.13 -13.07
CA LEU A 878 25.63 5.31 -13.72
C LEU A 878 25.31 4.92 -15.18
N ARG A 879 24.11 5.22 -15.68
CA ARG A 879 23.66 4.78 -17.03
C ARG A 879 24.55 5.31 -18.13
N SER A 880 25.15 6.47 -17.91
CA SER A 880 25.99 7.18 -18.87
C SER A 880 27.42 6.64 -18.97
N LYS A 881 27.95 5.96 -17.92
CA LYS A 881 29.37 5.56 -17.85
C LYS A 881 29.55 4.29 -17.03
N GLN A 882 30.25 3.29 -17.57
CA GLN A 882 30.62 2.07 -16.83
C GLN A 882 31.65 2.33 -15.72
N GLU A 883 32.47 3.38 -15.88
CA GLU A 883 33.48 3.80 -14.91
C GLU A 883 33.46 5.34 -14.78
N VAL A 884 33.58 5.82 -13.55
CA VAL A 884 33.62 7.26 -13.24
C VAL A 884 34.98 7.58 -12.65
N GLU A 885 35.69 8.50 -13.30
CA GLU A 885 36.97 8.99 -12.81
C GLU A 885 36.77 10.01 -11.67
N VAL A 886 37.41 9.76 -10.53
CA VAL A 886 37.44 10.67 -9.38
C VAL A 886 38.86 11.12 -9.10
N ASN A 887 39.06 12.44 -9.10
CA ASN A 887 40.32 13.05 -8.67
C ASN A 887 40.40 13.00 -7.14
N VAL A 888 41.44 12.34 -6.61
CA VAL A 888 41.55 12.10 -5.17
C VAL A 888 41.76 13.41 -4.40
N ARG A 889 42.53 14.35 -4.96
CA ARG A 889 42.79 15.64 -4.32
C ARG A 889 41.52 16.48 -4.24
N GLU A 890 40.80 16.64 -5.35
CA GLU A 890 39.52 17.39 -5.38
C GLU A 890 38.52 16.80 -4.37
N PHE A 891 38.47 15.46 -4.26
CA PHE A 891 37.61 14.79 -3.29
C PHE A 891 38.00 15.11 -1.84
N LEU A 892 39.29 15.05 -1.49
CA LEU A 892 39.73 15.39 -0.12
C LEU A 892 39.51 16.86 0.19
N GLU A 893 39.84 17.77 -0.74
CA GLU A 893 39.59 19.20 -0.58
C GLU A 893 38.09 19.47 -0.34
N TYR A 894 37.23 18.78 -1.10
CA TYR A 894 35.78 18.83 -0.91
C TYR A 894 35.35 18.39 0.50
N LEU A 895 35.84 17.25 0.99
CA LEU A 895 35.51 16.75 2.32
C LEU A 895 36.01 17.69 3.42
N THR A 896 37.21 18.25 3.26
CA THR A 896 37.84 19.11 4.27
C THR A 896 37.20 20.48 4.42
N ALA A 897 36.41 20.92 3.43
CA ALA A 897 35.86 22.27 3.43
C ALA A 897 34.95 22.59 4.62
N ASN A 898 34.29 21.58 5.21
CA ASN A 898 33.33 21.79 6.31
C ASN A 898 33.43 20.74 7.44
N ALA A 899 34.34 19.77 7.37
CA ALA A 899 34.43 18.69 8.34
C ALA A 899 35.27 19.09 9.57
N ASP A 900 34.78 18.74 10.77
CA ASP A 900 35.56 18.82 12.01
C ASP A 900 36.29 17.49 12.23
N PHE A 901 37.56 17.45 11.80
CA PHE A 901 38.40 16.26 11.93
C PHE A 901 38.67 15.86 13.38
N LYS A 902 38.56 16.78 14.36
CA LYS A 902 38.67 16.41 15.79
C LYS A 902 37.42 15.68 16.25
N ALA A 903 36.25 16.09 15.77
CA ALA A 903 34.99 15.37 16.01
C ALA A 903 35.05 13.98 15.36
N ILE A 904 35.55 13.87 14.12
CA ILE A 904 35.73 12.58 13.42
C ILE A 904 36.71 11.67 14.17
N ALA A 905 37.84 12.21 14.63
CA ALA A 905 38.84 11.47 15.42
C ALA A 905 38.25 10.86 16.70
N SER A 906 37.30 11.57 17.29
CA SER A 906 36.63 11.19 18.53
C SER A 906 35.49 10.18 18.28
N ASP A 907 35.10 9.92 17.04
CA ASP A 907 34.07 8.92 16.71
C ASP A 907 34.55 7.53 17.19
N PRO A 908 33.73 6.74 17.89
CA PRO A 908 34.08 5.38 18.33
C PRO A 908 34.55 4.49 17.19
N PHE A 909 34.06 4.73 15.96
CA PHE A 909 34.51 4.04 14.76
C PHE A 909 36.03 4.18 14.57
N ILE A 910 36.57 5.37 14.82
CA ILE A 910 38.00 5.71 14.67
C ILE A 910 38.76 5.38 15.95
N SER A 911 38.32 5.92 17.09
CA SER A 911 39.06 5.86 18.36
C SER A 911 39.24 4.44 18.90
N GLU A 912 38.30 3.52 18.67
CA GLU A 912 38.43 2.12 19.10
C GLU A 912 39.28 1.27 18.15
N ASN A 913 39.59 1.75 16.93
CA ASN A 913 40.28 0.99 15.88
C ASN A 913 41.52 1.72 15.35
N THR A 914 41.99 2.72 16.10
CA THR A 914 43.02 3.68 15.72
C THR A 914 44.31 3.00 15.22
N GLU A 915 44.81 1.99 15.93
CA GLU A 915 46.03 1.28 15.55
C GLU A 915 45.93 0.65 14.15
N LEU A 916 44.86 -0.10 13.88
CA LEU A 916 44.65 -0.74 12.57
C LEU A 916 44.40 0.31 11.48
N LEU A 917 43.63 1.35 11.75
CA LEU A 917 43.36 2.41 10.78
C LEU A 917 44.64 3.17 10.38
N TRP A 918 45.57 3.40 11.31
CA TRP A 918 46.86 4.03 11.00
C TRP A 918 47.84 3.11 10.28
N LYS A 919 47.81 1.81 10.58
CA LYS A 919 48.50 0.81 9.76
C LYS A 919 47.99 0.82 8.32
N MET A 920 46.67 0.90 8.13
CA MET A 920 46.06 1.04 6.81
C MET A 920 46.46 2.35 6.12
N ALA A 921 46.50 3.47 6.85
CA ALA A 921 46.97 4.76 6.35
C ALA A 921 48.44 4.71 5.89
N SER A 922 49.28 3.96 6.63
CA SER A 922 50.72 3.87 6.40
C SER A 922 51.14 2.76 5.43
N ALA A 923 50.20 1.93 4.98
CA ALA A 923 50.47 0.86 4.03
C ALA A 923 51.00 1.41 2.70
N SER A 924 51.97 0.70 2.09
CA SER A 924 52.51 1.06 0.78
C SER A 924 51.45 0.97 -0.31
N ASP A 925 50.63 -0.08 -0.25
CA ASP A 925 49.59 -0.40 -1.20
C ASP A 925 48.20 -0.13 -0.58
N PRO A 926 47.20 0.28 -1.38
CA PRO A 926 45.84 0.47 -0.90
C PRO A 926 45.24 -0.83 -0.35
N VAL A 927 44.70 -0.76 0.86
CA VAL A 927 44.05 -1.90 1.52
C VAL A 927 42.56 -1.89 1.19
N ASP A 928 42.06 -2.95 0.55
CA ASP A 928 40.65 -3.18 0.33
C ASP A 928 40.07 -4.05 1.46
N LEU A 929 39.19 -3.48 2.29
CA LEU A 929 38.53 -4.18 3.41
C LEU A 929 37.63 -5.35 2.98
N HIS A 930 37.38 -5.51 1.67
CA HIS A 930 36.62 -6.59 1.08
C HIS A 930 37.50 -7.66 0.42
N ASP A 931 38.77 -7.36 0.14
CA ASP A 931 39.74 -8.29 -0.43
C ASP A 931 40.94 -8.52 0.51
N LYS A 932 40.91 -9.65 1.23
CA LYS A 932 41.97 -10.06 2.16
C LYS A 932 43.35 -10.18 1.51
N SER A 933 43.43 -10.39 0.20
CA SER A 933 44.73 -10.50 -0.49
C SER A 933 45.51 -9.18 -0.49
N THR A 934 44.82 -8.05 -0.29
CA THR A 934 45.42 -6.71 -0.23
C THR A 934 45.93 -6.31 1.16
N TRP A 935 45.69 -7.14 2.19
CA TRP A 935 45.94 -6.75 3.59
C TRP A 935 47.40 -6.88 4.03
N GLY A 936 48.23 -7.57 3.25
CA GLY A 936 49.61 -7.87 3.63
C GLY A 936 49.67 -8.77 4.87
N ALA A 937 50.44 -8.36 5.88
CA ALA A 937 50.63 -9.12 7.12
C ALA A 937 49.60 -8.79 8.23
N GLU A 938 48.82 -7.72 8.08
CA GLU A 938 47.88 -7.25 9.10
C GLU A 938 46.49 -7.90 8.92
N ASP A 939 45.77 -8.11 10.02
CA ASP A 939 44.39 -8.61 9.99
C ASP A 939 43.38 -7.46 10.17
N TYR A 940 42.86 -6.94 9.06
CA TYR A 940 41.82 -5.90 9.06
C TYR A 940 40.40 -6.43 9.27
N SER A 941 40.22 -7.71 9.63
CA SER A 941 38.91 -8.30 9.91
C SER A 941 38.07 -7.51 10.94
N PRO A 942 38.65 -6.94 12.03
CA PRO A 942 37.89 -6.12 12.97
C PRO A 942 37.25 -4.89 12.31
N VAL A 943 38.01 -4.15 11.51
CA VAL A 943 37.55 -2.95 10.79
C VAL A 943 36.53 -3.32 9.71
N ALA A 944 36.78 -4.39 8.94
CA ALA A 944 35.84 -4.86 7.92
C ALA A 944 34.49 -5.32 8.53
N LYS A 945 34.51 -5.96 9.70
CA LYS A 945 33.30 -6.31 10.46
C LYS A 945 32.60 -5.06 11.00
N LEU A 946 33.35 -4.03 11.40
CA LEU A 946 32.78 -2.77 11.85
C LEU A 946 32.05 -2.02 10.73
N ILE A 947 32.63 -1.94 9.52
CA ILE A 947 31.95 -1.38 8.34
C ILE A 947 30.64 -2.12 8.06
N HIS A 948 30.68 -3.45 8.07
CA HIS A 948 29.47 -4.26 7.86
C HIS A 948 28.41 -4.00 8.93
N ARG A 949 28.79 -3.97 10.21
CA ARG A 949 27.84 -3.76 11.32
C ARG A 949 27.28 -2.35 11.41
N VAL A 950 28.08 -1.33 11.09
CA VAL A 950 27.72 0.07 11.33
C VAL A 950 27.32 0.78 10.05
N ALA A 951 28.26 0.93 9.10
CA ALA A 951 28.04 1.71 7.88
C ALA A 951 26.93 1.14 7.00
N VAL A 952 26.86 -0.18 6.93
CA VAL A 952 25.96 -0.90 6.03
C VAL A 952 24.59 -1.15 6.66
N ALA A 953 24.49 -1.12 8.00
CA ALA A 953 23.20 -1.21 8.68
C ALA A 953 22.40 0.11 8.57
N VAL A 954 23.09 1.25 8.55
CA VAL A 954 22.46 2.56 8.35
C VAL A 954 22.01 2.69 6.90
N SER A 955 20.71 2.76 6.67
CA SER A 955 20.15 2.84 5.31
C SER A 955 20.32 4.23 4.72
N SER A 956 20.74 4.30 3.46
CA SER A 956 20.74 5.57 2.72
C SER A 956 19.32 6.00 2.37
N GLN A 957 18.37 5.06 2.28
CA GLN A 957 16.98 5.37 1.89
C GLN A 957 15.90 4.53 2.58
N GLY A 958 14.66 5.02 2.50
CA GLY A 958 13.48 4.46 3.17
C GLY A 958 12.57 3.56 2.33
N GLN A 959 12.78 3.37 1.01
CA GLN A 959 11.92 2.55 0.12
C GLN A 959 11.58 1.16 0.69
N MET A 960 12.50 0.55 1.44
CA MET A 960 12.25 -0.74 2.08
C MET A 960 11.18 -0.66 3.17
N ILE A 961 11.10 0.46 3.89
CA ILE A 961 10.02 0.72 4.84
C ILE A 961 8.69 0.91 4.13
N GLU A 962 8.71 1.48 2.93
CA GLU A 962 7.51 1.67 2.12
C GLU A 962 6.85 0.34 1.78
N ASN A 963 7.65 -0.71 1.58
CA ASN A 963 7.11 -2.06 1.37
C ASN A 963 6.34 -2.56 2.61
N TYR A 964 6.73 -2.18 3.82
CA TYR A 964 6.00 -2.50 5.05
C TYR A 964 4.78 -1.62 5.23
N VAL A 965 4.86 -0.33 4.90
CA VAL A 965 3.70 0.57 4.84
C VAL A 965 2.66 0.07 3.83
N GLN A 966 3.07 -0.41 2.66
CA GLN A 966 2.18 -1.03 1.68
C GLN A 966 1.63 -2.38 2.15
N ALA A 967 2.39 -3.15 2.94
CA ALA A 967 1.91 -4.39 3.55
C ALA A 967 0.85 -4.10 4.62
N ALA A 968 1.08 -3.11 5.49
CA ALA A 968 0.13 -2.62 6.47
C ALA A 968 -1.11 -2.04 5.78
N GLY A 969 -0.94 -1.22 4.74
CA GLY A 969 -2.02 -0.67 3.94
C GLY A 969 -2.78 -1.70 3.10
N ARG A 970 -2.20 -2.88 2.83
CA ARG A 970 -2.92 -4.05 2.29
C ARG A 970 -3.65 -4.81 3.40
N ALA A 971 -3.04 -4.89 4.58
CA ALA A 971 -3.61 -5.56 5.74
C ALA A 971 -4.81 -4.81 6.34
N SER A 972 -4.82 -3.48 6.27
CA SER A 972 -5.91 -2.62 6.75
C SER A 972 -7.12 -2.62 5.82
N ARG A 973 -6.95 -3.04 4.55
CA ARG A 973 -8.09 -3.27 3.66
C ARG A 973 -9.01 -4.33 4.28
N ASN A 974 -10.32 -4.13 4.11
CA ASN A 974 -11.39 -4.95 4.70
C ASN A 974 -11.66 -4.70 6.19
N ASN A 975 -11.56 -3.45 6.65
CA ASN A 975 -11.95 -3.03 8.01
C ASN A 975 -11.24 -3.82 9.13
N ARG A 976 -9.98 -4.21 8.90
CA ARG A 976 -9.16 -4.78 9.96
C ARG A 976 -8.67 -3.65 10.84
N GLY A 977 -8.85 -3.77 12.15
CA GLY A 977 -8.31 -2.80 13.10
C GLY A 977 -6.78 -2.71 13.01
N GLU A 978 -6.22 -1.57 13.41
CA GLU A 978 -4.79 -1.24 13.33
C GLU A 978 -3.91 -2.31 13.98
N THR A 979 -4.27 -2.77 15.19
CA THR A 979 -3.56 -3.87 15.89
C THR A 979 -3.42 -5.12 15.03
N THR A 980 -4.46 -5.46 14.26
CA THR A 980 -4.42 -6.64 13.38
C THR A 980 -3.53 -6.39 12.17
N SER A 981 -3.53 -5.17 11.65
CA SER A 981 -2.66 -4.76 10.54
C SER A 981 -1.19 -4.75 10.95
N SER A 982 -0.89 -4.26 12.17
CA SER A 982 0.41 -4.29 12.82
C SER A 982 0.89 -5.72 13.05
N ALA A 983 0.06 -6.56 13.65
CA ALA A 983 0.34 -7.99 13.81
C ALA A 983 0.67 -8.65 12.45
N LEU A 984 -0.15 -8.43 11.41
CA LEU A 984 0.09 -8.98 10.08
C LEU A 984 1.41 -8.48 9.47
N ALA A 985 1.78 -7.21 9.67
CA ALA A 985 3.04 -6.65 9.18
C ALA A 985 4.26 -7.31 9.86
N VAL A 986 4.21 -7.49 11.18
CA VAL A 986 5.26 -8.15 11.98
C VAL A 986 5.42 -9.61 11.58
N GLY A 987 4.31 -10.36 11.53
CA GLY A 987 4.31 -11.76 11.12
C GLY A 987 4.83 -11.94 9.68
N ASN A 988 4.41 -11.07 8.76
CA ASN A 988 4.90 -11.07 7.38
C ASN A 988 6.41 -10.77 7.30
N SER A 989 6.91 -9.85 8.12
CA SER A 989 8.33 -9.49 8.18
C SER A 989 9.21 -10.69 8.53
N LEU A 990 8.86 -11.43 9.60
CA LEU A 990 9.62 -12.60 9.99
C LEU A 990 9.39 -13.81 9.08
N VAL A 991 8.15 -14.10 8.70
CA VAL A 991 7.81 -15.41 8.10
C VAL A 991 7.92 -15.38 6.57
N ILE A 992 7.14 -14.53 5.92
CA ILE A 992 6.98 -14.57 4.45
C ILE A 992 8.16 -13.91 3.74
N ARG A 993 8.68 -12.78 4.26
CA ARG A 993 9.78 -12.07 3.62
C ARG A 993 11.10 -12.83 3.71
N SER A 994 11.46 -13.34 4.89
CA SER A 994 12.66 -14.15 5.07
C SER A 994 12.60 -15.41 4.19
N TYR A 995 11.45 -16.10 4.16
CA TYR A 995 11.25 -17.27 3.31
C TYR A 995 11.39 -16.95 1.82
N ASN A 996 10.76 -15.89 1.33
CA ASN A 996 10.84 -15.52 -0.09
C ASN A 996 12.28 -15.17 -0.51
N ALA A 997 13.05 -14.53 0.37
CA ALA A 997 14.46 -14.23 0.10
C ALA A 997 15.30 -15.52 0.09
N LYS A 998 15.19 -16.33 1.15
CA LYS A 998 15.92 -17.60 1.32
C LYS A 998 15.62 -18.59 0.20
N SER A 999 14.35 -18.90 -0.05
CA SER A 999 13.94 -19.86 -1.10
C SER A 999 14.34 -19.41 -2.51
N ARG A 1000 14.37 -18.11 -2.78
CA ARG A 1000 14.88 -17.59 -4.06
C ARG A 1000 16.38 -17.80 -4.19
N GLU A 1001 17.15 -17.53 -3.13
CA GLU A 1001 18.61 -17.73 -3.15
C GLU A 1001 18.98 -19.20 -3.22
N GLU A 1002 18.32 -20.07 -2.46
CA GLU A 1002 18.50 -21.53 -2.57
C GLU A 1002 18.20 -22.04 -3.97
N LYS A 1003 17.16 -21.51 -4.62
CA LYS A 1003 16.84 -21.86 -6.00
C LYS A 1003 17.87 -21.33 -6.98
N ARG A 1004 18.44 -20.14 -6.74
CA ARG A 1004 19.55 -19.57 -7.54
C ARG A 1004 20.81 -20.40 -7.40
N ASP A 1005 21.17 -20.80 -6.19
CA ASP A 1005 22.31 -21.67 -5.92
C ASP A 1005 22.15 -23.02 -6.65
N LYS A 1006 20.97 -23.66 -6.56
CA LYS A 1006 20.67 -24.89 -7.34
C LYS A 1006 20.72 -24.71 -8.85
N VAL A 1007 20.52 -23.49 -9.37
CA VAL A 1007 20.63 -23.20 -10.80
C VAL A 1007 22.10 -22.96 -11.16
N ARG A 1008 22.85 -22.20 -10.34
CA ARG A 1008 24.31 -22.02 -10.48
C ARG A 1008 25.06 -23.36 -10.49
N GLU A 1009 24.65 -24.31 -9.65
CA GLU A 1009 25.22 -25.67 -9.63
C GLU A 1009 24.98 -26.46 -10.94
N LYS A 1010 23.98 -26.06 -11.74
CA LYS A 1010 23.56 -26.77 -12.95
C LYS A 1010 23.95 -26.05 -14.24
N THR A 1011 24.19 -24.75 -14.19
CA THR A 1011 24.50 -23.93 -15.35
C THR A 1011 25.35 -22.73 -14.95
N ASP A 1012 26.33 -22.39 -15.80
CA ASP A 1012 27.11 -21.16 -15.71
C ASP A 1012 26.37 -19.96 -16.34
N ASP A 1013 25.15 -20.17 -16.86
CA ASP A 1013 24.31 -19.10 -17.42
C ASP A 1013 23.72 -18.21 -16.31
N ASP A 1014 24.36 -17.06 -16.06
CA ASP A 1014 23.88 -16.02 -15.15
C ASP A 1014 22.47 -15.52 -15.48
N ALA A 1015 22.06 -15.51 -16.75
CA ALA A 1015 20.71 -15.11 -17.11
C ALA A 1015 19.67 -16.12 -16.60
N ALA A 1016 19.98 -17.42 -16.62
CA ALA A 1016 19.13 -18.45 -16.01
C ALA A 1016 19.01 -18.26 -14.49
N VAL A 1017 20.11 -17.89 -13.81
CA VAL A 1017 20.11 -17.59 -12.37
C VAL A 1017 19.24 -16.35 -12.07
N GLN A 1018 19.35 -15.29 -12.87
CA GLN A 1018 18.55 -14.08 -12.68
C GLN A 1018 17.05 -14.28 -12.99
N LYS A 1019 16.71 -15.20 -13.91
CA LYS A 1019 15.30 -15.59 -14.20
C LYS A 1019 14.59 -16.23 -13.00
N VAL A 1020 15.31 -16.71 -11.99
CA VAL A 1020 14.72 -17.23 -10.75
C VAL A 1020 14.10 -16.10 -9.93
N ARG A 1021 12.81 -15.84 -10.17
CA ARG A 1021 12.02 -14.82 -9.44
C ARG A 1021 11.38 -15.35 -8.15
N ARG A 1022 10.85 -16.58 -8.17
CA ARG A 1022 10.20 -17.24 -7.02
C ARG A 1022 10.15 -18.76 -7.19
N VAL A 1023 10.19 -19.49 -6.07
CA VAL A 1023 9.77 -20.90 -6.04
C VAL A 1023 8.24 -21.02 -6.17
N LYS A 1024 7.77 -22.09 -6.81
CA LYS A 1024 6.35 -22.35 -7.10
C LYS A 1024 5.94 -23.75 -6.62
N ASP A 1025 4.63 -23.96 -6.54
CA ASP A 1025 4.00 -25.28 -6.39
C ASP A 1025 4.54 -26.09 -5.20
N GLN A 1026 4.81 -27.38 -5.41
CA GLN A 1026 5.26 -28.31 -4.36
C GLN A 1026 6.54 -27.83 -3.66
N GLU A 1027 7.56 -27.41 -4.43
CA GLU A 1027 8.82 -26.90 -3.88
C GLU A 1027 8.58 -25.72 -2.93
N ARG A 1028 7.60 -24.87 -3.25
CA ARG A 1028 7.22 -23.76 -2.37
C ARG A 1028 6.53 -24.25 -1.09
N ILE A 1029 5.62 -25.21 -1.18
CA ILE A 1029 4.89 -25.72 -0.01
C ILE A 1029 5.86 -26.42 0.96
N GLU A 1030 6.72 -27.29 0.44
CA GLU A 1030 7.73 -28.02 1.22
C GLU A 1030 8.75 -27.06 1.83
N GLY A 1031 9.33 -26.18 1.02
CA GLY A 1031 10.30 -25.20 1.50
C GLY A 1031 9.71 -24.26 2.55
N PHE A 1032 8.45 -23.86 2.40
CA PHE A 1032 7.78 -23.01 3.39
C PHE A 1032 7.50 -23.76 4.69
N GLY A 1033 7.08 -25.03 4.61
CA GLY A 1033 6.90 -25.89 5.79
C GLY A 1033 8.19 -26.01 6.61
N ASN A 1034 9.30 -26.37 5.95
CA ASN A 1034 10.60 -26.50 6.59
C ASN A 1034 11.07 -25.18 7.22
N HIS A 1035 10.85 -24.06 6.53
CA HIS A 1035 11.19 -22.72 7.03
C HIS A 1035 10.35 -22.34 8.27
N LEU A 1036 9.05 -22.65 8.23
CA LEU A 1036 8.15 -22.38 9.35
C LEU A 1036 8.52 -23.25 10.56
N ASP A 1037 8.86 -24.52 10.36
CA ASP A 1037 9.26 -25.42 11.46
C ASP A 1037 10.48 -24.87 12.22
N GLY A 1038 11.49 -24.34 11.51
CA GLY A 1038 12.64 -23.68 12.14
C GLY A 1038 12.25 -22.43 12.94
N ILE A 1039 11.30 -21.62 12.45
CA ILE A 1039 10.75 -20.49 13.22
C ILE A 1039 9.99 -20.97 14.46
N LEU A 1040 9.19 -22.03 14.34
CA LEU A 1040 8.42 -22.59 15.44
C LEU A 1040 9.32 -23.22 16.52
N GLU A 1041 10.47 -23.77 16.14
CA GLU A 1041 11.52 -24.22 17.07
C GLU A 1041 12.07 -23.05 17.88
N SER A 1042 12.47 -21.94 17.22
CA SER A 1042 12.90 -20.72 17.91
C SER A 1042 11.81 -20.16 18.85
N ILE A 1043 10.54 -20.18 18.40
CA ILE A 1043 9.40 -19.79 19.25
C ILE A 1043 9.28 -20.73 20.46
N GLY A 1044 9.50 -22.04 20.28
CA GLY A 1044 9.47 -23.04 21.33
C GLY A 1044 10.50 -22.75 22.43
N ILE A 1045 11.76 -22.50 22.03
CA ILE A 1045 12.85 -22.15 22.95
C ILE A 1045 12.48 -20.94 23.80
N VAL A 1046 11.97 -19.87 23.17
CA VAL A 1046 11.58 -18.66 23.91
C VAL A 1046 10.34 -18.88 24.77
N ARG A 1047 9.41 -19.73 24.32
CA ARG A 1047 8.19 -20.06 25.05
C ARG A 1047 8.45 -20.84 26.32
N ASP A 1048 9.37 -21.79 26.26
CA ASP A 1048 9.70 -22.65 27.39
C ASP A 1048 10.36 -21.87 28.53
N GLY A 1049 11.00 -20.73 28.20
CA GLY A 1049 11.56 -19.77 29.17
C GLY A 1049 10.58 -18.73 29.73
N MET A 1050 9.30 -18.72 29.34
CA MET A 1050 8.31 -17.73 29.78
C MET A 1050 7.12 -18.35 30.50
N THR A 1051 6.59 -17.68 31.54
CA THR A 1051 5.31 -18.12 32.11
C THR A 1051 4.15 -17.77 31.16
N ILE A 1052 3.04 -18.49 31.30
CA ILE A 1052 1.80 -18.20 30.54
C ILE A 1052 1.30 -16.78 30.83
N THR A 1053 1.47 -16.31 32.07
CA THR A 1053 1.10 -14.95 32.48
C THR A 1053 1.99 -13.93 31.78
N ASP A 1054 3.31 -14.07 31.83
CA ASP A 1054 4.24 -13.14 31.15
C ASP A 1054 3.98 -13.08 29.64
N PHE A 1055 3.64 -14.21 29.02
CA PHE A 1055 3.29 -14.20 27.62
C PHE A 1055 1.94 -13.51 27.35
N ASN A 1056 0.92 -13.77 28.16
CA ASN A 1056 -0.37 -13.10 27.99
C ASN A 1056 -0.26 -11.60 28.26
N ASP A 1057 0.57 -11.18 29.21
CA ASP A 1057 0.86 -9.78 29.49
C ASP A 1057 1.61 -9.13 28.32
N PHE A 1058 2.58 -9.84 27.73
CA PHE A 1058 3.24 -9.41 26.50
C PHE A 1058 2.27 -9.28 25.30
N VAL A 1059 1.33 -10.22 25.15
CA VAL A 1059 0.27 -10.14 24.12
C VAL A 1059 -0.71 -9.00 24.41
N ALA A 1060 -0.99 -8.73 25.68
CA ALA A 1060 -1.84 -7.62 26.11
C ALA A 1060 -1.17 -6.26 25.83
N ASP A 1061 0.15 -6.15 25.96
CA ASP A 1061 0.93 -4.96 25.57
C ASP A 1061 0.90 -4.72 24.05
N TYR A 1062 0.77 -5.78 23.24
CA TYR A 1062 0.48 -5.68 21.79
C TYR A 1062 -0.91 -5.09 21.48
N SER A 1063 -1.78 -4.95 22.48
CA SER A 1063 -3.15 -4.43 22.36
C SER A 1063 -3.32 -3.05 22.99
N SER A 1064 -2.44 -2.11 22.64
CA SER A 1064 -2.63 -0.70 23.00
C SER A 1064 -3.77 -0.08 22.17
N LYS A 1065 -4.58 0.75 22.84
CA LYS A 1065 -5.85 1.29 22.35
C LYS A 1065 -5.64 2.74 21.89
N ILE A 1066 -6.00 3.04 20.65
CA ILE A 1066 -6.57 4.35 20.30
C ILE A 1066 -8.06 4.32 20.65
N SER A 1067 -8.54 5.40 21.25
CA SER A 1067 -9.91 5.47 21.76
C SER A 1067 -10.90 5.58 20.60
N LYS A 1068 -12.03 4.89 20.75
CA LYS A 1068 -13.18 4.96 19.84
C LYS A 1068 -13.71 6.40 19.65
N ASN A 1069 -13.34 7.32 20.54
CA ASN A 1069 -13.81 8.70 20.57
C ASN A 1069 -13.09 9.62 19.54
N GLU A 1070 -11.91 9.23 19.02
CA GLU A 1070 -11.19 10.02 18.00
C GLU A 1070 -11.66 9.68 16.57
N LEU A 1071 -12.10 8.44 16.33
CA LEU A 1071 -12.65 7.99 15.04
C LEU A 1071 -14.04 8.57 14.72
N GLU A 1072 -14.79 8.99 15.75
CA GLU A 1072 -16.14 9.55 15.61
C GLU A 1072 -16.13 11.07 15.38
N ALA A 1073 -15.04 11.76 15.75
CA ALA A 1073 -14.83 13.20 15.51
C ALA A 1073 -14.42 13.54 14.06
N GLU A 1074 -13.82 12.58 13.35
CA GLU A 1074 -13.36 12.76 11.96
C GLU A 1074 -14.42 12.40 10.92
N LYS A 1075 -15.33 11.47 11.24
CA LYS A 1075 -16.47 11.11 10.38
C LYS A 1075 -17.41 12.29 10.12
N ASN A 1076 -17.57 13.18 11.09
CA ASN A 1076 -18.47 14.33 10.97
C ASN A 1076 -17.91 15.49 10.12
N ARG A 1077 -16.62 15.49 9.75
CA ARG A 1077 -16.01 16.53 8.89
C ARG A 1077 -16.11 16.23 7.39
N PHE A 1078 -16.40 14.99 7.00
CA PHE A 1078 -16.41 14.58 5.59
C PHE A 1078 -17.80 14.73 4.93
N ASP A 1079 -18.88 14.57 5.70
CA ASP A 1079 -20.26 14.63 5.17
C ASP A 1079 -20.75 16.07 4.88
N GLU A 1080 -20.12 17.10 5.43
CA GLU A 1080 -20.46 18.51 5.18
C GLU A 1080 -19.83 19.10 3.89
N GLY A 1081 -18.88 18.39 3.28
CA GLY A 1081 -18.19 18.81 2.05
C GLY A 1081 -18.92 18.47 0.76
N ILE A 1082 -19.85 17.51 0.79
CA ILE A 1082 -20.40 16.87 -0.42
C ILE A 1082 -21.66 17.58 -0.98
N ASN A 1083 -22.27 18.49 -0.23
CA ASN A 1083 -23.54 19.14 -0.64
C ASN A 1083 -23.39 20.57 -1.21
N LYS A 1084 -22.19 20.99 -1.63
CA LYS A 1084 -22.01 22.29 -2.30
C LYS A 1084 -22.15 22.16 -3.82
N ARG A 1085 -23.19 22.79 -4.36
CA ARG A 1085 -23.46 22.90 -5.80
C ARG A 1085 -22.33 23.68 -6.49
N ARG A 1086 -21.59 23.02 -7.39
CA ARG A 1086 -20.56 23.68 -8.19
C ARG A 1086 -21.20 24.60 -9.24
N ARG A 1087 -20.71 25.85 -9.29
CA ARG A 1087 -20.89 26.77 -10.42
C ARG A 1087 -19.73 26.61 -11.41
N VAL A 1088 -20.08 26.51 -12.69
CA VAL A 1088 -19.15 26.76 -13.80
C VAL A 1088 -18.94 28.26 -13.91
N THR A 1089 -17.69 28.70 -14.06
CA THR A 1089 -17.26 30.11 -13.99
C THR A 1089 -16.39 30.45 -15.21
N ALA A 1090 -16.32 31.72 -15.58
CA ALA A 1090 -15.46 32.31 -16.65
C ALA A 1090 -13.97 31.90 -16.65
N LYS A 1091 -13.50 31.16 -15.63
CA LYS A 1091 -12.21 30.47 -15.56
C LYS A 1091 -11.98 29.45 -16.69
N GLU A 1092 -13.03 29.01 -17.38
CA GLU A 1092 -12.97 28.09 -18.52
C GLU A 1092 -12.44 28.77 -19.81
N SER A 1093 -12.36 30.11 -19.84
CA SER A 1093 -11.95 30.91 -21.01
C SER A 1093 -10.66 31.71 -20.82
N LEU A 1094 -10.05 31.66 -19.62
CA LEU A 1094 -8.84 32.40 -19.31
C LEU A 1094 -7.63 31.61 -19.79
N ALA A 1095 -6.99 32.07 -20.88
CA ALA A 1095 -5.63 31.67 -21.20
C ALA A 1095 -4.76 31.95 -19.97
N ALA A 1096 -4.35 30.89 -19.26
CA ALA A 1096 -3.45 31.04 -18.14
C ALA A 1096 -2.08 31.39 -18.70
N ASN A 1097 -1.56 32.55 -18.31
CA ASN A 1097 -0.17 32.88 -18.58
C ASN A 1097 0.75 31.94 -17.78
N VAL A 1098 1.98 31.77 -18.26
CA VAL A 1098 3.05 31.11 -17.50
C VAL A 1098 3.14 31.75 -16.12
N THR A 1099 3.25 30.91 -15.09
CA THR A 1099 3.51 31.40 -13.74
C THR A 1099 4.97 31.84 -13.67
N ILE A 1100 5.20 33.13 -13.47
CA ILE A 1100 6.54 33.72 -13.32
C ILE A 1100 6.79 33.91 -11.84
N THR A 1101 7.68 33.10 -11.29
CA THR A 1101 8.04 33.11 -9.87
C THR A 1101 8.94 34.30 -9.55
N ALA A 1102 8.99 34.70 -8.27
CA ALA A 1102 9.94 35.71 -7.79
C ALA A 1102 11.39 35.42 -8.23
N ALA A 1103 11.82 34.15 -8.13
CA ALA A 1103 13.14 33.69 -8.58
C ALA A 1103 13.39 33.87 -10.09
N MET A 1104 12.33 33.96 -10.90
CA MET A 1104 12.38 34.22 -12.34
C MET A 1104 12.01 35.68 -12.67
N GLY A 1105 12.34 36.63 -11.78
CA GLY A 1105 12.00 38.04 -11.95
C GLY A 1105 10.51 38.35 -11.82
N GLY A 1106 9.74 37.47 -11.18
CA GLY A 1106 8.33 37.65 -10.87
C GLY A 1106 8.11 38.62 -9.71
N LYS A 1107 6.94 38.52 -9.08
CA LYS A 1107 6.52 39.50 -8.07
C LYS A 1107 7.07 39.14 -6.67
N PHE A 1108 7.54 40.14 -5.93
CA PHE A 1108 7.97 40.03 -4.54
C PHE A 1108 6.80 40.26 -3.56
N PRO A 1109 6.52 39.35 -2.63
CA PRO A 1109 5.41 39.52 -1.68
C PRO A 1109 5.66 40.69 -0.71
N ILE A 1110 4.77 41.70 -0.72
CA ILE A 1110 4.86 42.90 0.14
C ILE A 1110 4.88 42.54 1.63
N ALA A 1111 4.18 41.45 1.99
CA ALA A 1111 4.13 40.95 3.37
C ALA A 1111 5.52 40.56 3.90
N LYS A 1112 6.45 40.15 3.01
CA LYS A 1112 7.81 39.72 3.38
C LYS A 1112 8.79 40.89 3.51
N ILE A 1113 8.39 42.10 3.13
CA ILE A 1113 9.12 43.33 3.36
C ILE A 1113 8.92 43.74 4.83
N THR A 1114 9.90 43.51 5.71
CA THR A 1114 9.71 43.69 7.16
C THR A 1114 10.88 44.43 7.80
N LYS A 1115 10.60 45.17 8.89
CA LYS A 1115 11.66 45.81 9.68
C LYS A 1115 12.63 44.79 10.28
N SER A 1116 12.13 43.64 10.72
CA SER A 1116 12.93 42.56 11.31
C SER A 1116 13.96 41.94 10.37
N ARG A 1117 13.80 42.11 9.06
CA ARG A 1117 14.78 41.68 8.04
C ARG A 1117 15.69 42.81 7.57
N ASN A 1118 15.70 43.95 8.26
CA ASN A 1118 16.46 45.13 7.88
C ASN A 1118 16.16 45.64 6.44
N HIS A 1119 14.89 45.58 6.00
CA HIS A 1119 14.50 46.03 4.66
C HIS A 1119 14.35 47.55 4.52
N LYS A 1120 15.04 48.34 5.36
CA LYS A 1120 14.97 49.81 5.35
C LYS A 1120 15.47 50.37 4.01
N ASP A 1121 16.72 50.06 3.68
CA ASP A 1121 17.40 50.60 2.49
C ASP A 1121 16.77 50.06 1.21
N HIS A 1122 16.37 48.79 1.23
CA HIS A 1122 15.60 48.15 0.17
C HIS A 1122 14.29 48.90 -0.12
N MET A 1123 13.49 49.20 0.91
CA MET A 1123 12.24 49.94 0.80
C MET A 1123 12.47 51.37 0.28
N GLN A 1124 13.48 52.07 0.81
CA GLN A 1124 13.83 53.42 0.39
C GLN A 1124 14.22 53.46 -1.09
N SER A 1125 15.13 52.56 -1.48
CA SER A 1125 15.60 52.43 -2.86
C SER A 1125 14.44 52.12 -3.81
N GLU A 1126 13.52 51.24 -3.43
CA GLU A 1126 12.35 50.89 -4.23
C GLU A 1126 11.37 52.07 -4.41
N ILE A 1127 11.12 52.83 -3.34
CA ILE A 1127 10.29 54.04 -3.37
C ILE A 1127 10.92 55.10 -4.28
N SER A 1128 12.23 55.32 -4.15
CA SER A 1128 12.98 56.25 -4.98
C SER A 1128 13.00 55.81 -6.46
N ALA A 1129 13.25 54.53 -6.74
CA ALA A 1129 13.26 53.98 -8.11
C ALA A 1129 11.89 54.10 -8.80
N ARG A 1130 10.80 54.01 -8.03
CA ARG A 1130 9.42 54.21 -8.50
C ARG A 1130 9.00 55.68 -8.62
N GLY A 1131 9.80 56.62 -8.10
CA GLY A 1131 9.43 58.04 -8.05
C GLY A 1131 8.19 58.31 -7.19
N ILE A 1132 7.95 57.51 -6.14
CA ILE A 1132 6.82 57.70 -5.23
C ILE A 1132 7.11 58.91 -4.32
N SER A 1133 6.28 59.95 -4.43
CA SER A 1133 6.36 61.12 -3.54
C SER A 1133 5.87 60.75 -2.13
N LEU A 1134 6.68 61.02 -1.11
CA LEU A 1134 6.36 60.74 0.28
C LEU A 1134 5.70 61.96 0.95
N PRO A 1135 4.66 61.77 1.78
CA PRO A 1135 4.03 62.87 2.52
C PRO A 1135 4.93 63.45 3.62
N LYS A 1136 5.96 62.70 4.05
CA LYS A 1136 6.94 63.05 5.08
C LYS A 1136 8.30 62.49 4.68
N GLU A 1137 9.36 62.91 5.37
CA GLU A 1137 10.69 62.31 5.21
C GLU A 1137 10.63 60.79 5.44
N PHE A 1138 11.38 60.03 4.62
CA PHE A 1138 11.36 58.57 4.66
C PHE A 1138 11.66 58.02 6.06
N GLU A 1139 12.59 58.64 6.77
CA GLU A 1139 12.98 58.25 8.12
C GLU A 1139 11.83 58.36 9.13
N GLU A 1140 11.02 59.42 9.04
CA GLU A 1140 9.87 59.59 9.93
C GLU A 1140 8.81 58.51 9.68
N MET A 1141 8.56 58.19 8.40
CA MET A 1141 7.62 57.15 8.02
C MET A 1141 8.14 55.74 8.35
N TYR A 1142 9.44 55.50 8.19
CA TYR A 1142 10.06 54.21 8.52
C TYR A 1142 9.82 53.87 9.99
N ASP A 1143 10.06 54.81 10.90
CA ASP A 1143 9.96 54.57 12.34
C ASP A 1143 8.52 54.37 12.80
N ARG A 1144 7.58 55.20 12.33
CA ARG A 1144 6.21 55.25 12.89
C ARG A 1144 5.11 54.67 12.00
N GLU A 1145 5.34 54.59 10.68
CA GLU A 1145 4.29 54.43 9.65
C GLU A 1145 4.72 53.39 8.57
N TRP A 1146 5.37 52.29 8.97
CA TRP A 1146 5.89 51.28 8.04
C TRP A 1146 4.83 50.64 7.15
N ASP A 1147 3.62 50.41 7.68
CA ASP A 1147 2.51 49.89 6.89
C ASP A 1147 2.01 50.92 5.86
N ASP A 1148 2.17 52.22 6.11
CA ASP A 1148 1.85 53.26 5.13
C ASP A 1148 2.84 53.27 3.98
N LEU A 1149 4.13 53.03 4.22
CA LEU A 1149 5.12 52.82 3.16
C LEU A 1149 4.76 51.60 2.28
N LYS A 1150 4.31 50.50 2.89
CA LYS A 1150 3.79 49.34 2.14
C LYS A 1150 2.53 49.68 1.35
N ASN A 1151 1.62 50.47 1.94
CA ASN A 1151 0.39 50.89 1.28
C ASN A 1151 0.67 51.82 0.08
N LEU A 1152 1.67 52.69 0.17
CA LEU A 1152 2.14 53.49 -0.96
C LEU A 1152 2.67 52.61 -2.10
N LEU A 1153 3.46 51.58 -1.79
CA LEU A 1153 3.89 50.59 -2.79
C LEU A 1153 2.72 49.85 -3.43
N ARG A 1154 1.74 49.41 -2.63
CA ARG A 1154 0.52 48.76 -3.12
C ARG A 1154 -0.26 49.65 -4.08
N LEU A 1155 -0.43 50.92 -3.69
CA LEU A 1155 -1.15 51.91 -4.48
C LEU A 1155 -0.43 52.20 -5.79
N HIS A 1156 0.88 52.42 -5.75
CA HIS A 1156 1.67 52.65 -6.96
C HIS A 1156 1.65 51.45 -7.89
N GLU A 1157 1.84 50.23 -7.36
CA GLU A 1157 1.78 49.01 -8.16
C GLU A 1157 0.38 48.77 -8.75
N PHE A 1158 -0.68 49.07 -8.01
CA PHE A 1158 -2.05 49.05 -8.52
C PHE A 1158 -2.22 50.00 -9.70
N SER A 1159 -1.78 51.25 -9.57
CA SER A 1159 -1.83 52.25 -10.65
C SER A 1159 -1.01 51.82 -11.86
N ARG A 1160 0.17 51.22 -11.65
CA ARG A 1160 1.01 50.67 -12.73
C ARG A 1160 0.30 49.55 -13.47
N LEU A 1161 -0.31 48.61 -12.75
CA LEU A 1161 -1.07 47.50 -13.33
C LEU A 1161 -2.29 48.00 -14.11
N GLU A 1162 -2.97 49.03 -13.62
CA GLU A 1162 -4.08 49.66 -14.31
C GLU A 1162 -3.63 50.38 -15.59
N ALA A 1163 -2.57 51.18 -15.52
CA ALA A 1163 -2.00 51.88 -16.67
C ALA A 1163 -1.48 50.92 -17.75
N ALA A 1164 -0.92 49.77 -17.34
CA ALA A 1164 -0.42 48.74 -18.25
C ALA A 1164 -1.53 47.84 -18.82
N GLY A 1165 -2.80 47.99 -18.38
CA GLY A 1165 -3.86 47.06 -18.73
C GLY A 1165 -3.64 45.63 -18.20
N GLN A 1166 -2.76 45.47 -17.21
CA GLN A 1166 -2.35 44.19 -16.62
C GLN A 1166 -3.05 43.89 -15.28
N LYS A 1167 -4.01 44.72 -14.87
CA LYS A 1167 -4.76 44.56 -13.62
C LYS A 1167 -5.58 43.27 -13.67
N PRO A 1168 -5.28 42.26 -12.82
CA PRO A 1168 -6.10 41.04 -12.76
C PRO A 1168 -7.53 41.39 -12.35
N GLU A 1169 -8.54 40.74 -12.94
CA GLU A 1169 -9.97 40.99 -12.65
C GLU A 1169 -10.30 40.88 -11.15
N LYS A 1170 -9.54 40.08 -10.39
CA LYS A 1170 -9.72 39.88 -8.95
C LYS A 1170 -9.21 41.04 -8.08
N ILE A 1171 -8.37 41.92 -8.62
CA ILE A 1171 -7.81 43.08 -7.91
C ILE A 1171 -8.66 44.30 -8.26
N VAL A 1172 -9.68 44.53 -7.44
CA VAL A 1172 -10.66 45.62 -7.59
C VAL A 1172 -10.18 46.89 -6.87
N LYS A 1173 -9.37 46.75 -5.82
CA LYS A 1173 -8.80 47.85 -5.03
C LYS A 1173 -7.32 47.65 -4.73
N TRP A 1174 -6.59 48.74 -4.55
CA TRP A 1174 -5.14 48.72 -4.31
C TRP A 1174 -4.73 47.88 -3.08
N SER A 1175 -5.57 47.81 -2.05
CA SER A 1175 -5.29 47.00 -0.84
C SER A 1175 -5.26 45.50 -1.09
N GLN A 1176 -5.70 45.03 -2.27
CA GLN A 1176 -5.61 43.63 -2.69
C GLN A 1176 -4.30 43.31 -3.43
N VAL A 1177 -3.45 44.31 -3.70
CA VAL A 1177 -2.10 44.08 -4.21
C VAL A 1177 -1.25 43.53 -3.08
N ASN A 1178 -0.86 42.26 -3.20
CA ASN A 1178 -0.06 41.57 -2.20
C ASN A 1178 1.41 41.40 -2.61
N GLU A 1179 1.73 41.72 -3.87
CA GLU A 1179 3.05 41.49 -4.46
C GLU A 1179 3.39 42.67 -5.40
N ILE A 1180 4.68 42.98 -5.52
CA ILE A 1180 5.20 44.03 -6.40
C ILE A 1180 6.26 43.47 -7.34
N VAL A 1181 6.42 44.00 -8.54
CA VAL A 1181 7.61 43.71 -9.37
C VAL A 1181 8.73 44.67 -8.95
N PRO A 1182 9.85 44.22 -8.34
CA PRO A 1182 10.94 45.09 -7.92
C PRO A 1182 11.43 46.01 -9.05
N GLN A 1183 11.70 47.28 -8.74
CA GLN A 1183 12.25 48.26 -9.68
C GLN A 1183 13.66 48.75 -9.29
N SER A 1184 14.05 48.60 -8.03
CA SER A 1184 15.40 48.86 -7.55
C SER A 1184 16.24 47.58 -7.50
N GLU A 1185 17.55 47.71 -7.75
CA GLU A 1185 18.51 46.62 -7.63
C GLU A 1185 18.57 46.06 -6.20
N LEU A 1186 18.50 46.94 -5.19
CA LEU A 1186 18.45 46.53 -3.79
C LEU A 1186 17.19 45.69 -3.50
N MET A 1187 15.99 46.10 -3.93
CA MET A 1187 14.79 45.28 -3.70
C MET A 1187 14.85 43.93 -4.42
N GLN A 1188 15.52 43.87 -5.58
CA GLN A 1188 15.80 42.61 -6.27
C GLN A 1188 16.75 41.71 -5.46
N GLU A 1189 17.81 42.27 -4.87
CA GLU A 1189 18.72 41.55 -3.96
C GLU A 1189 18.00 41.02 -2.71
N ALA A 1190 17.10 41.82 -2.11
CA ALA A 1190 16.27 41.37 -0.99
C ALA A 1190 15.31 40.25 -1.39
N MET A 1191 14.78 40.28 -2.61
CA MET A 1191 13.96 39.20 -3.15
C MET A 1191 14.79 37.93 -3.32
N ASP A 1192 15.97 38.01 -3.92
CA ASP A 1192 16.86 36.86 -4.10
C ASP A 1192 17.26 36.24 -2.76
N THR A 1193 17.69 37.06 -1.80
CA THR A 1193 18.03 36.64 -0.43
C THR A 1193 16.85 35.94 0.25
N TYR A 1194 15.64 36.51 0.13
CA TYR A 1194 14.43 35.90 0.65
C TYR A 1194 14.14 34.53 0.05
N MET A 1195 14.33 34.38 -1.26
CA MET A 1195 14.06 33.12 -1.94
C MET A 1195 15.11 32.05 -1.59
N GLU A 1196 16.37 32.44 -1.39
CA GLU A 1196 17.41 31.55 -0.85
C GLU A 1196 17.08 31.08 0.57
N GLU A 1197 16.62 31.98 1.44
CA GLU A 1197 16.16 31.62 2.79
C GLU A 1197 14.98 30.64 2.74
N GLU A 1198 13.98 30.87 1.89
CA GLU A 1198 12.82 29.98 1.77
C GLU A 1198 13.23 28.62 1.19
N ALA A 1199 14.16 28.59 0.23
CA ALA A 1199 14.69 27.35 -0.34
C ALA A 1199 15.50 26.52 0.67
N THR A 1200 16.12 27.17 1.64
CA THR A 1200 16.87 26.53 2.75
C THR A 1200 15.96 26.17 3.94
N LYS A 1201 14.75 26.72 4.00
CA LYS A 1201 13.75 26.38 5.03
C LYS A 1201 12.82 25.25 4.60
N SER A 1202 12.58 25.14 3.29
CA SER A 1202 11.59 24.26 2.64
C SER A 1202 12.13 22.85 2.47
#